data_AF-A0A1Y2DA16-F1
#
_entry.id   AF-A0A1Y2DA16-F1
#
_cell.length_a   1.000
_cell.length_b   1.000
_cell.length_c   1.000
_cell.angle_alpha   90.00
_cell.angle_beta   90.00
_cell.angle_gamma   90.00
#
_symmetry.space_group_name_H-M   'P 1'
#
loop_
_entity.id
_entity.type
_entity.pdbx_description
1 polymer ?
#
loop_
_entity_poly.entity_id
_entity_poly.type
_entity_poly.pdbx_seq_one_letter_code
_entity_poly.pdbx_strand_id
1 'polypeptide(L)'
;MNNKDLPKNFESYKNDILNKWNRSEKKLDYDYDRLNERLKTTLKFNRTSVINEKFQENLNHFQKRKEGNIIKIDVTKEVYPYLTAILYNSTSSNTELFLNFTEDYYSGDQYIASLSIPVYGNITFYSENSTVIDLLQYRLYTWFLNFNIASRNTEKIVIKFKNITIKNYLSYPFLLYIFYITPSHDNYQFIFENCNFNNVGYIDGITHTEDYFYKIGAINALFPFVTVNITNTIFENINIENNLPLMALSGAFINISNNYFKNCFSNANHLIEIQYFNGETYPELYLFENNTFENTDTLFDFKKSTIILNGLYIRNCDSMKVTPLIDNTLDSTVKITINDGVFENLKFKGNNLIGSEATYTLNNIKMYNITTSNKPILYATRKNFIITNSYISEIQGNGEITDTTLLKFDTESNIYASLDIINTTISNCVTNNPLIKILAEKSNAVNFNDVIINNIQSYGPLIENTVNNATMNLINSRFYNNKNKHQTKCGGTFMRNNINLYIKNSYFSKNENDNFGGALCLNNIKNLKLYIESSSFYDNKSMNGGAIYFLGKEDSEHFEVDITMKNLVFDGNIAEEYGGAIYSEYNGLYKTYSYGLTFKNNIANIAGGALYTPTDRKKNLLMYEDLKLNNNSGLSYGNDISSSPAYAVIKSKYDNETLYIPSGSYLSFNFKLYDESNIFIEDKMNYLNKITIRAELYNTINSKNYLTGNICTFTYGECKLNNLKILAAKEQYTLKFNIDSIYNTTIKGKKEYNIIITNCSKNEIGILSNNGLLSCETPICNSECPTTTTAIYNFIIESFYFVLALSGEVLILIVFSLFIFYGTELGIKDCNNENTQVLLTSFFKNNKNSTFPEIVKTNTMDKSILQKSDLNNPVSSVEYARDYDVNNIATDVICYMNSARSEKHYSTENFNKTLTKLCSLNIEYLFIYPLIIIFSISLFILIYYFSDNENYYHQDINNEWYYKSIIGDANLYGYSTELLFMLIILYKGRKLFEYIYIYKCCYYITISVIFWIVFGPIQYIISYSFFPDNRKGFVMINYISNNIEYLIIMMLFYWDKFYYILINQGDNPLAFFVFEHNDKYVLGDISVKDNNISMKLIEDYINLYKECSKVVQIVNGKIKFTVNKSHYSLPHSSSFQS
;
A
#
# COMPACT_ATOMS: atom_id res chain seq x y z
N MET A 1 -62.02 21.15 -10.76
CA MET A 1 -61.85 20.39 -12.02
C MET A 1 -60.49 20.75 -12.59
N ASN A 2 -59.71 19.72 -12.94
CA ASN A 2 -58.56 19.72 -13.86
C ASN A 2 -57.33 20.56 -13.52
N ASN A 3 -56.20 19.88 -13.35
CA ASN A 3 -55.15 19.86 -14.38
C ASN A 3 -54.26 18.64 -14.12
N LYS A 4 -54.22 17.63 -14.99
CA LYS A 4 -53.63 17.64 -16.34
C LYS A 4 -52.24 18.27 -16.30
N ASP A 5 -51.24 17.43 -16.03
CA ASP A 5 -50.17 17.13 -16.98
C ASP A 5 -49.18 16.16 -16.32
N LEU A 6 -49.49 14.86 -16.43
CA LEU A 6 -48.48 13.83 -16.29
C LEU A 6 -47.65 13.79 -17.59
N PRO A 7 -46.31 13.73 -17.52
CA PRO A 7 -45.49 13.75 -18.71
C PRO A 7 -45.66 12.46 -19.52
N LYS A 8 -45.98 12.62 -20.80
CA LYS A 8 -46.15 11.59 -21.86
C LYS A 8 -44.99 10.58 -22.00
N ASN A 9 -43.90 10.73 -21.26
CA ASN A 9 -42.69 9.92 -21.40
C ASN A 9 -42.76 8.58 -20.66
N PHE A 10 -43.63 8.42 -19.66
CA PHE A 10 -43.73 7.16 -18.91
C PHE A 10 -44.46 6.07 -19.71
N GLU A 11 -45.50 6.45 -20.45
CA GLU A 11 -46.21 5.55 -21.37
C GLU A 11 -45.31 5.09 -22.52
N SER A 12 -44.49 6.01 -23.05
CA SER A 12 -43.52 5.69 -24.11
C SER A 12 -42.47 4.69 -23.64
N TYR A 13 -41.97 4.82 -22.41
CA TYR A 13 -40.91 3.95 -21.89
C TYR A 13 -41.44 2.55 -21.54
N LYS A 14 -42.64 2.47 -20.96
CA LYS A 14 -43.32 1.19 -20.73
C LYS A 14 -43.58 0.46 -22.05
N ASN A 15 -44.01 1.18 -23.08
CA ASN A 15 -44.22 0.61 -24.41
C ASN A 15 -42.90 0.17 -25.07
N ASP A 16 -41.78 0.86 -24.81
CA ASP A 16 -40.48 0.49 -25.39
C ASP A 16 -39.90 -0.78 -24.73
N ILE A 17 -40.05 -0.93 -23.41
CA ILE A 17 -39.70 -2.18 -22.70
C ILE A 17 -40.61 -3.32 -23.13
N LEU A 18 -41.92 -3.09 -23.22
CA LEU A 18 -42.87 -4.11 -23.67
C LEU A 18 -42.62 -4.51 -25.13
N ASN A 19 -42.22 -3.57 -25.99
CA ASN A 19 -41.84 -3.84 -27.38
C ASN A 19 -40.52 -4.59 -27.48
N LYS A 20 -39.53 -4.29 -26.62
CA LYS A 20 -38.28 -5.07 -26.55
C LYS A 20 -38.53 -6.48 -26.05
N TRP A 21 -39.37 -6.64 -25.02
CA TRP A 21 -39.76 -7.95 -24.50
C TRP A 21 -40.54 -8.77 -25.54
N ASN A 22 -41.52 -8.17 -26.20
CA ASN A 22 -42.29 -8.82 -27.27
C ASN A 22 -41.41 -9.12 -28.50
N ARG A 23 -40.36 -8.33 -28.78
CA ARG A 23 -39.38 -8.65 -29.83
C ARG A 23 -38.46 -9.80 -29.42
N SER A 24 -38.03 -9.88 -28.16
CA SER A 24 -37.26 -11.02 -27.67
C SER A 24 -38.07 -12.30 -27.62
N GLU A 25 -39.35 -12.23 -27.24
CA GLU A 25 -40.26 -13.38 -27.22
C GLU A 25 -40.56 -13.87 -28.64
N LYS A 26 -40.86 -12.96 -29.58
CA LYS A 26 -41.00 -13.32 -31.00
C LYS A 26 -39.71 -13.83 -31.64
N LYS A 27 -38.54 -13.34 -31.19
CA LYS A 27 -37.25 -13.88 -31.63
C LYS A 27 -37.05 -15.29 -31.08
N LEU A 28 -37.42 -15.53 -29.82
CA LEU A 28 -37.38 -16.85 -29.19
C LEU A 28 -38.33 -17.83 -29.88
N ASP A 29 -39.56 -17.44 -30.18
CA ASP A 29 -40.52 -18.26 -30.93
C ASP A 29 -40.03 -18.51 -32.36
N TYR A 30 -39.47 -17.50 -33.04
CA TYR A 30 -38.88 -17.66 -34.37
C TYR A 30 -37.67 -18.60 -34.35
N ASP A 31 -36.79 -18.48 -33.37
CA ASP A 31 -35.63 -19.34 -33.20
C ASP A 31 -36.06 -20.75 -32.79
N TYR A 32 -37.12 -20.90 -31.99
CA TYR A 32 -37.74 -22.18 -31.62
C TYR A 32 -38.42 -22.86 -32.82
N ASP A 33 -39.15 -22.11 -33.64
CA ASP A 33 -39.78 -22.60 -34.86
C ASP A 33 -38.74 -22.97 -35.93
N ARG A 34 -37.68 -22.17 -36.05
CA ARG A 34 -36.53 -22.47 -36.93
C ARG A 34 -35.74 -23.68 -36.44
N LEU A 35 -35.59 -23.84 -35.13
CA LEU A 35 -35.03 -25.04 -34.51
C LEU A 35 -35.94 -26.24 -34.77
N ASN A 36 -37.27 -26.10 -34.65
CA ASN A 36 -38.23 -27.15 -34.94
C ASN A 36 -38.30 -27.51 -36.43
N GLU A 37 -38.16 -26.56 -37.35
CA GLU A 37 -38.03 -26.82 -38.79
C GLU A 37 -36.71 -27.52 -39.11
N ARG A 38 -35.60 -27.10 -38.49
CA ARG A 38 -34.32 -27.80 -38.59
C ARG A 38 -34.42 -29.21 -38.03
N LEU A 39 -35.04 -29.41 -36.86
CA LEU A 39 -35.29 -30.73 -36.28
C LEU A 39 -36.19 -31.58 -37.17
N LYS A 40 -37.24 -31.03 -37.79
CA LYS A 40 -38.11 -31.73 -38.75
C LYS A 40 -37.40 -32.08 -40.06
N THR A 41 -36.47 -31.25 -40.54
CA THR A 41 -35.64 -31.56 -41.71
C THR A 41 -34.54 -32.58 -41.39
N THR A 42 -33.97 -32.56 -40.19
CA THR A 42 -33.08 -33.62 -39.68
C THR A 42 -33.82 -34.93 -39.40
N LEU A 43 -35.10 -34.89 -38.99
CA LEU A 43 -35.95 -36.08 -38.84
C LEU A 43 -36.39 -36.66 -40.20
N LYS A 44 -36.41 -35.87 -41.29
CA LYS A 44 -36.55 -36.38 -42.66
C LYS A 44 -35.30 -37.14 -43.16
N PHE A 45 -34.18 -37.06 -42.44
CA PHE A 45 -32.98 -37.87 -42.69
C PHE A 45 -33.10 -39.32 -42.21
N ASN A 46 -34.25 -39.72 -41.63
CA ASN A 46 -34.55 -41.10 -41.27
C ASN A 46 -35.01 -41.96 -42.47
N ARG A 47 -34.37 -41.78 -43.64
CA ARG A 47 -34.32 -42.81 -44.70
C ARG A 47 -33.14 -43.74 -44.41
N THR A 48 -33.21 -44.41 -43.26
CA THR A 48 -32.16 -45.28 -42.73
C THR A 48 -32.11 -46.66 -43.38
N SER A 49 -33.11 -47.07 -44.19
CA SER A 49 -33.07 -48.39 -44.83
C SER A 49 -32.07 -48.49 -45.99
N VAL A 50 -31.95 -47.47 -46.85
CA VAL A 50 -31.08 -47.53 -48.04
C VAL A 50 -29.61 -47.28 -47.72
N ILE A 51 -29.33 -46.45 -46.70
CA ILE A 51 -27.95 -46.26 -46.21
C ILE A 51 -27.51 -47.51 -45.43
N ASN A 52 -28.40 -48.16 -44.66
CA ASN A 52 -28.04 -49.37 -43.92
C ASN A 52 -27.67 -50.55 -44.81
N GLU A 53 -28.33 -50.78 -45.95
CA GLU A 53 -27.98 -51.93 -46.81
C GLU A 53 -26.58 -51.75 -47.44
N LYS A 54 -26.29 -50.58 -48.02
CA LYS A 54 -24.98 -50.28 -48.62
C LYS A 54 -23.86 -50.17 -47.57
N PHE A 55 -24.21 -49.69 -46.37
CA PHE A 55 -23.30 -49.65 -45.23
C PHE A 55 -23.00 -51.05 -44.69
N GLN A 56 -23.99 -51.95 -44.59
CA GLN A 56 -23.79 -53.35 -44.18
C GLN A 56 -23.02 -54.15 -45.23
N GLU A 57 -23.24 -53.92 -46.53
CA GLU A 57 -22.42 -54.49 -47.61
C GLU A 57 -20.95 -54.04 -47.50
N ASN A 58 -20.70 -52.75 -47.28
CA ASN A 58 -19.34 -52.23 -47.08
C ASN A 58 -18.72 -52.73 -45.76
N LEU A 59 -19.52 -52.93 -44.70
CA LEU A 59 -19.05 -53.44 -43.41
C LEU A 59 -18.55 -54.88 -43.46
N ASN A 60 -19.18 -55.70 -44.31
CA ASN A 60 -18.75 -57.06 -44.58
C ASN A 60 -17.47 -57.11 -45.43
N HIS A 61 -17.12 -56.01 -46.11
CA HIS A 61 -15.93 -55.89 -46.95
C HIS A 61 -14.66 -55.52 -46.17
N PHE A 62 -14.79 -54.98 -44.96
CA PHE A 62 -13.64 -54.69 -44.11
C PHE A 62 -13.00 -56.00 -43.63
N GLN A 63 -11.68 -56.14 -43.81
CA GLN A 63 -10.92 -57.31 -43.37
C GLN A 63 -10.88 -57.39 -41.83
N LYS A 64 -11.97 -57.88 -41.22
CA LYS A 64 -11.98 -58.24 -39.80
C LYS A 64 -11.16 -59.50 -39.61
N ARG A 65 -9.96 -59.37 -39.05
CA ARG A 65 -9.18 -60.53 -38.61
C ARG A 65 -9.53 -60.81 -37.16
N LYS A 66 -10.20 -61.93 -36.92
CA LYS A 66 -10.43 -62.41 -35.56
C LYS A 66 -9.25 -63.27 -35.14
N GLU A 67 -8.44 -62.73 -34.23
CA GLU A 67 -7.28 -63.42 -33.65
C GLU A 67 -7.63 -63.75 -32.19
N GLY A 68 -8.19 -64.94 -31.96
CA GLY A 68 -8.71 -65.33 -30.65
C GLY A 68 -9.92 -64.48 -30.22
N ASN A 69 -9.80 -63.81 -29.08
CA ASN A 69 -10.81 -62.89 -28.53
C ASN A 69 -10.60 -61.42 -28.98
N ILE A 70 -9.71 -61.18 -29.94
CA ILE A 70 -9.42 -59.83 -30.45
C ILE A 70 -9.97 -59.69 -31.88
N ILE A 71 -10.73 -58.64 -32.12
CA ILE A 71 -11.15 -58.18 -33.45
C ILE A 71 -10.17 -57.10 -33.89
N LYS A 72 -9.30 -57.43 -34.86
CA LYS A 72 -8.35 -56.47 -35.42
C LYS A 72 -8.88 -55.88 -36.73
N ILE A 73 -8.81 -54.55 -36.84
CA ILE A 73 -9.24 -53.78 -38.01
C ILE A 73 -8.14 -52.79 -38.39
N ASP A 74 -7.62 -52.90 -39.60
CA ASP A 74 -6.74 -51.90 -40.19
C ASP A 74 -7.59 -50.74 -40.74
N VAL A 75 -7.41 -49.54 -40.18
CA VAL A 75 -8.15 -48.33 -40.55
C VAL A 75 -7.37 -47.61 -41.64
N THR A 76 -7.74 -47.78 -42.91
CA THR A 76 -7.22 -46.98 -44.03
C THR A 76 -8.04 -45.70 -44.21
N LYS A 77 -7.59 -44.75 -45.05
CA LYS A 77 -8.38 -43.55 -45.38
C LYS A 77 -9.78 -43.86 -45.92
N GLU A 78 -9.93 -44.98 -46.63
CA GLU A 78 -11.23 -45.43 -47.15
C GLU A 78 -12.15 -45.97 -46.04
N VAL A 79 -11.57 -46.60 -45.02
CA VAL A 79 -12.29 -47.16 -43.86
C VAL A 79 -12.65 -46.06 -42.85
N TYR A 80 -11.79 -45.06 -42.72
CA TYR A 80 -11.87 -44.04 -41.67
C TYR A 80 -13.21 -43.30 -41.58
N PRO A 81 -13.90 -42.89 -42.66
CA PRO A 81 -15.24 -42.29 -42.58
C PRO A 81 -16.29 -43.16 -41.88
N TYR A 82 -16.04 -44.46 -41.72
CA TYR A 82 -16.93 -45.42 -41.08
C TYR A 82 -16.50 -45.76 -39.63
N LEU A 83 -15.48 -45.11 -39.07
CA LEU A 83 -14.88 -45.45 -37.79
C LEU A 83 -15.89 -45.46 -36.63
N THR A 84 -16.75 -44.44 -36.50
CA THR A 84 -17.78 -44.39 -35.44
C THR A 84 -18.75 -45.57 -35.52
N ALA A 85 -19.06 -46.00 -36.73
CA ALA A 85 -20.00 -47.07 -36.98
C ALA A 85 -19.36 -48.45 -36.79
N ILE A 86 -18.07 -48.59 -37.13
CA ILE A 86 -17.23 -49.74 -36.78
C ILE A 86 -17.15 -49.90 -35.27
N LEU A 87 -16.90 -48.80 -34.54
CA LEU A 87 -16.90 -48.77 -33.07
C LEU A 87 -18.24 -49.28 -32.54
N TYR A 88 -19.36 -48.63 -32.89
CA TYR A 88 -20.69 -49.00 -32.40
C TYR A 88 -21.04 -50.49 -32.61
N ASN A 89 -20.77 -51.03 -33.80
CA ASN A 89 -21.09 -52.42 -34.11
C ASN A 89 -20.14 -53.41 -33.42
N SER A 90 -18.85 -53.11 -33.35
CA SER A 90 -17.84 -54.06 -32.89
C SER A 90 -17.69 -54.09 -31.36
N THR A 91 -17.96 -52.97 -30.69
CA THR A 91 -17.85 -52.84 -29.23
C THR A 91 -19.03 -53.46 -28.47
N SER A 92 -20.11 -53.83 -29.18
CA SER A 92 -21.30 -54.51 -28.63
C SER A 92 -21.04 -55.94 -28.14
N SER A 93 -19.89 -56.51 -28.50
CA SER A 93 -19.45 -57.84 -28.07
C SER A 93 -18.42 -57.74 -26.93
N ASN A 94 -18.33 -58.75 -26.06
CA ASN A 94 -17.31 -58.83 -25.01
C ASN A 94 -15.91 -59.19 -25.55
N THR A 95 -15.60 -58.84 -26.81
CA THR A 95 -14.30 -59.08 -27.44
C THR A 95 -13.50 -57.79 -27.48
N GLU A 96 -12.17 -57.91 -27.42
CA GLU A 96 -11.29 -56.75 -27.55
C GLU A 96 -11.31 -56.24 -29.00
N LEU A 97 -11.42 -54.92 -29.17
CA LEU A 97 -11.37 -54.25 -30.46
C LEU A 97 -10.02 -53.56 -30.62
N PHE A 98 -9.24 -53.97 -31.64
CA PHE A 98 -7.95 -53.37 -31.96
C PHE A 98 -8.02 -52.66 -33.31
N LEU A 99 -7.91 -51.33 -33.29
CA LEU A 99 -7.96 -50.43 -34.45
C LEU A 99 -6.55 -49.96 -34.78
N ASN A 100 -6.00 -50.46 -35.89
CA ASN A 100 -4.66 -50.15 -36.37
C ASN A 100 -4.72 -49.10 -37.49
N PHE A 101 -4.32 -47.86 -37.23
CA PHE A 101 -4.22 -46.81 -38.24
C PHE A 101 -2.95 -47.01 -39.06
N THR A 102 -3.11 -47.35 -40.34
CA THR A 102 -2.00 -47.74 -41.22
C THR A 102 -1.41 -46.59 -42.03
N GLU A 103 -1.98 -45.39 -41.95
CA GLU A 103 -1.53 -44.20 -42.68
C GLU A 103 -1.14 -43.06 -41.73
N ASP A 104 -0.34 -42.11 -42.21
CA ASP A 104 0.20 -41.05 -41.34
C ASP A 104 -0.80 -39.91 -41.09
N TYR A 105 -1.89 -39.83 -41.85
CA TYR A 105 -2.83 -38.70 -41.80
C TYR A 105 -4.26 -39.08 -42.18
N TYR A 106 -5.22 -38.65 -41.36
CA TYR A 106 -6.65 -38.82 -41.58
C TYR A 106 -7.37 -37.49 -41.37
N SER A 107 -8.27 -37.16 -42.30
CA SER A 107 -9.20 -36.02 -42.21
C SER A 107 -10.49 -36.37 -42.95
N GLY A 108 -11.54 -35.59 -42.71
CA GLY A 108 -12.82 -35.68 -43.42
C GLY A 108 -13.93 -36.38 -42.63
N ASP A 109 -15.17 -36.11 -43.04
CA ASP A 109 -16.41 -36.45 -42.31
C ASP A 109 -16.55 -37.93 -41.91
N GLN A 110 -17.09 -38.18 -40.72
CA GLN A 110 -17.67 -39.49 -40.39
C GLN A 110 -19.10 -39.60 -40.90
N TYR A 111 -19.49 -40.78 -41.38
CA TYR A 111 -20.82 -41.04 -41.89
C TYR A 111 -21.92 -41.01 -40.83
N ILE A 112 -21.59 -41.29 -39.56
CA ILE A 112 -22.55 -41.27 -38.46
C ILE A 112 -22.12 -40.23 -37.41
N ALA A 113 -22.99 -39.25 -37.19
CA ALA A 113 -22.84 -38.23 -36.17
C ALA A 113 -23.23 -38.77 -34.78
N SER A 114 -22.39 -38.47 -33.78
CA SER A 114 -22.67 -38.55 -32.34
C SER A 114 -23.44 -39.79 -31.84
N LEU A 115 -22.82 -40.97 -31.90
CA LEU A 115 -23.32 -42.15 -31.18
C LEU A 115 -22.64 -42.28 -29.82
N SER A 116 -23.45 -42.53 -28.79
CA SER A 116 -22.96 -43.13 -27.55
C SER A 116 -22.54 -44.57 -27.88
N ILE A 117 -21.25 -44.84 -27.87
CA ILE A 117 -20.63 -46.13 -28.21
C ILE A 117 -20.73 -47.02 -26.98
N PRO A 118 -21.56 -48.07 -26.97
CA PRO A 118 -21.61 -48.99 -25.85
C PRO A 118 -20.32 -49.83 -25.83
N VAL A 119 -19.58 -49.79 -24.73
CA VAL A 119 -18.31 -50.51 -24.59
C VAL A 119 -18.49 -51.69 -23.66
N TYR A 120 -18.37 -52.90 -24.21
CA TYR A 120 -18.40 -54.16 -23.45
C TYR A 120 -17.03 -54.82 -23.34
N GLY A 121 -16.05 -54.47 -24.17
CA GLY A 121 -14.69 -55.04 -24.14
C GLY A 121 -13.61 -53.97 -24.28
N ASN A 122 -12.34 -54.37 -24.19
CA ASN A 122 -11.21 -53.46 -24.37
C ASN A 122 -11.20 -52.86 -25.78
N ILE A 123 -10.75 -51.61 -25.92
CA ILE A 123 -10.58 -50.93 -27.21
C ILE A 123 -9.18 -50.34 -27.28
N THR A 124 -8.42 -50.67 -28.33
CA THR A 124 -7.10 -50.09 -28.58
C THR A 124 -7.07 -49.38 -29.92
N PHE A 125 -6.81 -48.07 -29.91
CA PHE A 125 -6.47 -47.24 -31.07
C PHE A 125 -4.94 -47.16 -31.16
N TYR A 126 -4.36 -47.67 -32.23
CA TYR A 126 -2.92 -47.83 -32.38
C TYR A 126 -2.44 -47.36 -33.76
N SER A 127 -1.27 -46.74 -33.81
CA SER A 127 -0.52 -46.51 -35.05
C SER A 127 0.94 -46.91 -34.85
N GLU A 128 1.54 -47.56 -35.83
CA GLU A 128 2.98 -47.89 -35.77
C GLU A 128 3.87 -46.66 -36.00
N ASN A 129 3.49 -45.80 -36.95
CA ASN A 129 4.32 -44.68 -37.42
C ASN A 129 3.92 -43.31 -36.85
N SER A 130 3.05 -43.28 -35.85
CA SER A 130 2.33 -42.08 -35.42
C SER A 130 1.40 -41.54 -36.50
N THR A 131 0.12 -41.45 -36.18
CA THR A 131 -0.90 -41.00 -37.13
C THR A 131 -1.49 -39.68 -36.69
N VAL A 132 -1.68 -38.74 -37.62
CA VAL A 132 -2.44 -37.50 -37.39
C VAL A 132 -3.91 -37.70 -37.73
N ILE A 133 -4.76 -37.31 -36.80
CA ILE A 133 -6.21 -37.22 -36.94
C ILE A 133 -6.56 -35.74 -36.89
N ASP A 134 -6.78 -35.13 -38.06
CA ASP A 134 -7.02 -33.69 -38.20
C ASP A 134 -8.52 -33.38 -38.25
N LEU A 135 -8.99 -32.70 -37.22
CA LEU A 135 -10.38 -32.40 -36.94
C LEU A 135 -10.92 -31.13 -37.64
N LEU A 136 -10.11 -30.50 -38.49
CA LEU A 136 -10.47 -29.25 -39.16
C LEU A 136 -11.60 -29.41 -40.19
N GLN A 137 -11.60 -30.52 -40.93
CA GLN A 137 -12.48 -30.72 -42.09
C GLN A 137 -13.86 -31.33 -41.74
N TYR A 138 -14.18 -31.50 -40.45
CA TYR A 138 -15.39 -32.21 -40.04
C TYR A 138 -16.64 -31.34 -40.07
N ARG A 139 -17.70 -31.90 -40.67
CA ARG A 139 -19.08 -31.48 -40.48
C ARG A 139 -19.46 -31.58 -39.02
N LEU A 140 -20.33 -30.68 -38.63
CA LEU A 140 -20.91 -30.59 -37.29
C LEU A 140 -21.33 -31.99 -36.77
N TYR A 141 -20.92 -32.33 -35.54
CA TYR A 141 -21.27 -33.57 -34.79
C TYR A 141 -20.63 -34.89 -35.22
N THR A 142 -19.70 -34.90 -36.19
CA THR A 142 -19.17 -36.16 -36.74
C THR A 142 -18.02 -36.79 -35.94
N TRP A 143 -17.35 -36.05 -35.05
CA TRP A 143 -16.21 -36.55 -34.24
C TRP A 143 -16.38 -36.35 -32.73
N PHE A 144 -17.42 -36.95 -32.17
CA PHE A 144 -17.65 -37.05 -30.72
C PHE A 144 -17.66 -38.51 -30.31
N LEU A 145 -16.65 -38.93 -29.54
CA LEU A 145 -16.57 -40.29 -28.99
C LEU A 145 -17.12 -40.27 -27.57
N ASN A 146 -18.41 -40.56 -27.42
CA ASN A 146 -19.01 -40.83 -26.13
C ASN A 146 -18.97 -42.32 -25.82
N PHE A 147 -18.06 -42.75 -24.95
CA PHE A 147 -18.02 -44.15 -24.52
C PHE A 147 -18.99 -44.39 -23.37
N ASN A 148 -20.01 -45.23 -23.61
CA ASN A 148 -20.95 -45.68 -22.59
C ASN A 148 -20.60 -47.09 -22.14
N ILE A 149 -20.01 -47.18 -20.96
CA ILE A 149 -19.45 -48.42 -20.43
C ILE A 149 -20.56 -49.22 -19.75
N ALA A 150 -20.78 -50.44 -20.21
CA ALA A 150 -21.96 -51.24 -19.86
C ALA A 150 -21.86 -51.96 -18.50
N SER A 151 -23.03 -52.21 -17.89
CA SER A 151 -23.20 -52.54 -16.49
C SER A 151 -22.93 -53.99 -16.04
N ARG A 152 -22.26 -54.84 -16.83
CA ARG A 152 -22.23 -56.29 -16.56
C ARG A 152 -20.85 -56.93 -16.42
N ASN A 153 -19.76 -56.20 -16.62
CA ASN A 153 -18.42 -56.78 -16.54
C ASN A 153 -17.83 -56.63 -15.14
N THR A 154 -17.34 -57.76 -14.60
CA THR A 154 -16.48 -57.80 -13.41
C THR A 154 -15.04 -57.40 -13.75
N GLU A 155 -14.64 -57.57 -15.01
CA GLU A 155 -13.31 -57.21 -15.50
C GLU A 155 -13.23 -55.72 -15.85
N LYS A 156 -12.07 -55.11 -15.59
CA LYS A 156 -11.82 -53.71 -15.86
C LYS A 156 -11.69 -53.47 -17.37
N ILE A 157 -12.58 -52.67 -17.93
CA ILE A 157 -12.55 -52.32 -19.37
C ILE A 157 -11.46 -51.29 -19.63
N VAL A 158 -10.60 -51.53 -20.62
CA VAL A 158 -9.50 -50.63 -21.00
C VAL A 158 -9.76 -50.00 -22.37
N ILE A 159 -9.77 -48.67 -22.43
CA ILE A 159 -9.76 -47.91 -23.69
C ILE A 159 -8.39 -47.22 -23.82
N LYS A 160 -7.64 -47.58 -24.86
CA LYS A 160 -6.24 -47.19 -25.04
C LYS A 160 -6.03 -46.48 -26.37
N PHE A 161 -5.33 -45.36 -26.35
CA PHE A 161 -4.79 -44.65 -27.51
C PHE A 161 -3.28 -44.70 -27.45
N LYS A 162 -2.64 -45.13 -28.54
CA LYS A 162 -1.19 -45.23 -28.64
C LYS A 162 -0.67 -44.69 -29.96
N ASN A 163 0.32 -43.80 -29.89
CA ASN A 163 0.94 -43.16 -31.07
C ASN A 163 -0.08 -42.39 -31.94
N ILE A 164 -1.02 -41.66 -31.34
CA ILE A 164 -2.03 -40.89 -32.09
C ILE A 164 -1.84 -39.39 -31.83
N THR A 165 -1.83 -38.61 -32.91
CA THR A 165 -1.89 -37.14 -32.88
C THR A 165 -3.30 -36.69 -33.20
N ILE A 166 -3.90 -35.86 -32.36
CA ILE A 166 -5.23 -35.25 -32.54
C ILE A 166 -5.02 -33.76 -32.75
N LYS A 167 -5.51 -33.22 -33.87
CA LYS A 167 -5.23 -31.84 -34.29
C LYS A 167 -6.49 -31.06 -34.66
N ASN A 168 -6.50 -29.73 -34.46
CA ASN A 168 -7.46 -28.77 -35.03
C ASN A 168 -8.96 -29.07 -34.77
N TYR A 169 -9.38 -29.38 -33.54
CA TYR A 169 -10.81 -29.57 -33.29
C TYR A 169 -11.56 -28.27 -33.06
N LEU A 170 -12.58 -28.07 -33.89
CA LEU A 170 -13.44 -26.88 -33.87
C LEU A 170 -14.43 -26.93 -32.70
N SER A 171 -14.60 -25.77 -32.08
CA SER A 171 -15.57 -25.50 -31.00
C SER A 171 -17.01 -25.70 -31.47
N TYR A 172 -17.86 -26.35 -30.65
CA TYR A 172 -19.26 -26.56 -30.99
C TYR A 172 -20.21 -26.45 -29.78
N PRO A 173 -21.39 -25.82 -29.91
CA PRO A 173 -22.23 -25.40 -28.79
C PRO A 173 -22.68 -26.44 -27.76
N PHE A 174 -22.66 -27.72 -28.09
CA PHE A 174 -23.20 -28.78 -27.23
C PHE A 174 -22.16 -29.83 -26.82
N LEU A 175 -20.92 -29.71 -27.30
CA LEU A 175 -19.84 -30.64 -26.94
C LEU A 175 -18.96 -29.98 -25.90
N LEU A 176 -18.91 -30.56 -24.70
CA LEU A 176 -18.04 -30.05 -23.65
C LEU A 176 -16.60 -30.58 -23.79
N TYR A 177 -16.42 -31.82 -24.26
CA TYR A 177 -15.11 -32.49 -24.37
C TYR A 177 -15.00 -33.39 -25.61
N ILE A 178 -13.78 -33.57 -26.17
CA ILE A 178 -13.56 -34.54 -27.29
C ILE A 178 -13.84 -35.96 -26.81
N PHE A 179 -13.19 -36.30 -25.69
CA PHE A 179 -13.36 -37.58 -25.02
C PHE A 179 -14.29 -37.35 -23.85
N TYR A 180 -15.55 -37.71 -24.05
CA TYR A 180 -16.58 -37.65 -23.02
C TYR A 180 -16.96 -39.06 -22.65
N ILE A 181 -16.94 -39.39 -21.36
CA ILE A 181 -17.23 -40.73 -20.90
C ILE A 181 -18.45 -40.67 -19.99
N THR A 182 -19.52 -41.35 -20.38
CA THR A 182 -20.71 -41.56 -19.55
C THR A 182 -20.78 -43.04 -19.16
N PRO A 183 -19.97 -43.49 -18.21
CA PRO A 183 -20.10 -44.84 -17.72
C PRO A 183 -21.44 -45.02 -17.00
N SER A 184 -22.00 -46.23 -17.15
CA SER A 184 -23.05 -46.67 -16.23
C SER A 184 -22.47 -47.28 -14.95
N HIS A 185 -21.17 -47.63 -14.92
CA HIS A 185 -20.46 -48.40 -13.89
C HIS A 185 -19.01 -47.97 -13.64
N ASP A 186 -18.48 -48.41 -12.51
CA ASP A 186 -17.30 -47.85 -11.85
C ASP A 186 -15.93 -48.44 -12.29
N ASN A 187 -15.87 -49.53 -13.06
CA ASN A 187 -14.61 -50.27 -13.27
C ASN A 187 -14.03 -50.17 -14.69
N TYR A 188 -13.39 -49.04 -15.03
CA TYR A 188 -12.71 -48.90 -16.33
C TYR A 188 -11.40 -48.09 -16.27
N GLN A 189 -10.63 -48.18 -17.35
CA GLN A 189 -9.34 -47.51 -17.51
C GLN A 189 -9.25 -46.81 -18.87
N PHE A 190 -8.73 -45.59 -18.85
CA PHE A 190 -8.43 -44.80 -20.04
C PHE A 190 -6.91 -44.60 -20.13
N ILE A 191 -6.31 -44.90 -21.28
CA ILE A 191 -4.85 -44.84 -21.45
C ILE A 191 -4.52 -44.01 -22.70
N PHE A 192 -3.70 -42.98 -22.54
CA PHE A 192 -2.99 -42.32 -23.63
C PHE A 192 -1.49 -42.58 -23.49
N GLU A 193 -0.87 -43.13 -24.52
CA GLU A 193 0.55 -43.49 -24.54
C GLU A 193 1.20 -42.94 -25.81
N ASN A 194 2.17 -42.04 -25.67
CA ASN A 194 2.86 -41.43 -26.81
C ASN A 194 1.91 -40.70 -27.79
N CYS A 195 0.94 -39.96 -27.24
CA CYS A 195 -0.04 -39.20 -28.03
C CYS A 195 0.36 -37.72 -28.17
N ASN A 196 -0.29 -36.99 -29.09
CA ASN A 196 -0.10 -35.55 -29.23
C ASN A 196 -1.44 -34.84 -29.43
N PHE A 197 -1.70 -33.76 -28.71
CA PHE A 197 -2.86 -32.91 -28.83
C PHE A 197 -2.38 -31.52 -29.27
N ASN A 198 -2.71 -31.11 -30.49
CA ASN A 198 -2.18 -29.88 -31.07
C ASN A 198 -3.29 -28.98 -31.63
N ASN A 199 -3.19 -27.67 -31.42
CA ASN A 199 -4.13 -26.66 -31.92
C ASN A 199 -5.57 -26.95 -31.45
N VAL A 200 -5.74 -26.93 -30.14
CA VAL A 200 -7.02 -27.08 -29.47
C VAL A 200 -7.59 -25.69 -29.20
N GLY A 201 -8.70 -25.32 -29.82
CA GLY A 201 -9.29 -23.99 -29.60
C GLY A 201 -9.33 -23.12 -30.85
N TYR A 202 -9.47 -21.80 -30.67
CA TYR A 202 -9.78 -20.85 -31.75
C TYR A 202 -8.82 -20.95 -32.94
N ILE A 203 -9.36 -21.23 -34.13
CA ILE A 203 -8.65 -21.07 -35.39
C ILE A 203 -8.97 -19.67 -35.91
N ASP A 204 -7.96 -18.81 -35.94
CA ASP A 204 -8.04 -17.48 -36.56
C ASP A 204 -8.58 -17.62 -38.00
N GLY A 205 -9.73 -17.00 -38.28
CA GLY A 205 -10.29 -16.90 -39.64
C GLY A 205 -11.74 -17.31 -39.84
N ILE A 206 -12.43 -17.88 -38.84
CA ILE A 206 -13.88 -18.13 -38.92
C ILE A 206 -14.64 -16.96 -38.27
N THR A 207 -14.74 -15.85 -39.00
CA THR A 207 -15.31 -14.56 -38.53
C THR A 207 -16.83 -14.41 -38.73
N HIS A 208 -17.58 -15.47 -39.01
CA HIS A 208 -18.97 -15.31 -39.47
C HIS A 208 -19.95 -16.27 -38.77
N THR A 209 -20.34 -15.94 -37.54
CA THR A 209 -21.75 -15.86 -37.05
C THR A 209 -21.73 -15.66 -35.54
N GLU A 210 -22.34 -14.57 -35.06
CA GLU A 210 -22.28 -14.04 -33.69
C GLU A 210 -22.97 -14.86 -32.60
N ASP A 211 -23.37 -16.12 -32.82
CA ASP A 211 -24.25 -16.83 -31.89
C ASP A 211 -23.69 -18.20 -31.45
N TYR A 212 -23.14 -18.22 -30.21
CA TYR A 212 -22.94 -19.38 -29.32
C TYR A 212 -22.01 -20.53 -29.74
N PHE A 213 -20.73 -20.27 -30.00
CA PHE A 213 -19.73 -21.35 -30.05
C PHE A 213 -19.09 -21.58 -28.67
N TYR A 214 -19.46 -22.70 -28.03
CA TYR A 214 -18.84 -23.17 -26.79
C TYR A 214 -17.58 -23.99 -27.13
N LYS A 215 -16.42 -23.59 -26.60
CA LYS A 215 -15.12 -24.27 -26.84
C LYS A 215 -15.06 -25.61 -26.07
N ILE A 216 -14.16 -26.50 -26.44
CA ILE A 216 -14.24 -27.92 -26.01
C ILE A 216 -12.97 -28.24 -25.21
N GLY A 217 -13.10 -28.84 -24.02
CA GLY A 217 -11.97 -29.44 -23.30
C GLY A 217 -11.48 -30.72 -23.99
N ALA A 218 -10.31 -31.24 -23.64
CA ALA A 218 -9.81 -32.46 -24.27
C ALA A 218 -10.45 -33.72 -23.68
N ILE A 219 -10.42 -33.85 -22.35
CA ILE A 219 -10.75 -35.10 -21.65
C ILE A 219 -11.71 -34.82 -20.49
N ASN A 220 -12.79 -35.60 -20.40
CA ASN A 220 -13.67 -35.58 -19.25
C ASN A 220 -14.01 -36.99 -18.76
N ALA A 221 -13.69 -37.26 -17.49
CA ALA A 221 -13.96 -38.52 -16.82
C ALA A 221 -14.60 -38.24 -15.45
N LEU A 222 -15.93 -38.36 -15.35
CA LEU A 222 -16.73 -37.91 -14.19
C LEU A 222 -17.28 -39.03 -13.30
N PHE A 223 -16.53 -40.05 -12.90
CA PHE A 223 -17.10 -41.12 -12.07
C PHE A 223 -16.10 -41.73 -11.09
N PRO A 224 -16.58 -42.24 -9.95
CA PRO A 224 -15.73 -42.91 -8.97
C PRO A 224 -15.07 -44.16 -9.59
N PHE A 225 -13.85 -44.46 -9.15
CA PHE A 225 -13.07 -45.68 -9.46
C PHE A 225 -12.50 -45.82 -10.89
N VAL A 226 -12.57 -44.77 -11.70
CA VAL A 226 -11.96 -44.73 -13.03
C VAL A 226 -10.45 -44.65 -12.92
N THR A 227 -9.69 -45.36 -13.76
CA THR A 227 -8.24 -45.11 -13.87
C THR A 227 -7.91 -44.32 -15.13
N VAL A 228 -7.27 -43.16 -15.03
CA VAL A 228 -6.83 -42.36 -16.19
C VAL A 228 -5.30 -42.34 -16.20
N ASN A 229 -4.70 -42.94 -17.24
CA ASN A 229 -3.26 -42.95 -17.46
C ASN A 229 -2.92 -42.11 -18.69
N ILE A 230 -2.12 -41.05 -18.53
CA ILE A 230 -1.63 -40.22 -19.64
C ILE A 230 -0.11 -40.21 -19.57
N THR A 231 0.54 -40.82 -20.56
CA THR A 231 1.98 -41.06 -20.54
C THR A 231 2.64 -40.64 -21.84
N ASN A 232 3.82 -40.01 -21.74
CA ASN A 232 4.62 -39.57 -22.89
C ASN A 232 3.81 -38.72 -23.90
N THR A 233 2.83 -37.94 -23.44
CA THR A 233 1.89 -37.21 -24.29
C THR A 233 2.26 -35.74 -24.37
N ILE A 234 2.09 -35.14 -25.55
CA ILE A 234 2.32 -33.71 -25.79
C ILE A 234 0.98 -32.99 -25.92
N PHE A 235 0.85 -31.83 -25.29
CA PHE A 235 -0.25 -30.89 -25.42
C PHE A 235 0.34 -29.55 -25.87
N GLU A 236 0.07 -29.12 -27.10
CA GLU A 236 0.70 -27.93 -27.68
C GLU A 236 -0.34 -26.99 -28.31
N ASN A 237 -0.18 -25.67 -28.07
CA ASN A 237 -1.02 -24.61 -28.65
C ASN A 237 -2.51 -24.82 -28.38
N ILE A 238 -2.86 -24.87 -27.10
CA ILE A 238 -4.23 -25.09 -26.64
C ILE A 238 -4.77 -23.80 -26.03
N ASN A 239 -5.92 -23.30 -26.47
CA ASN A 239 -6.59 -22.13 -25.91
C ASN A 239 -8.11 -22.34 -25.78
N ILE A 240 -8.59 -22.59 -24.56
CA ILE A 240 -9.99 -22.93 -24.26
C ILE A 240 -10.73 -21.70 -23.69
N GLU A 241 -11.62 -21.07 -24.45
CA GLU A 241 -12.24 -19.80 -24.01
C GLU A 241 -13.56 -19.91 -23.25
N ASN A 242 -14.17 -21.08 -23.15
CA ASN A 242 -15.54 -21.23 -22.61
C ASN A 242 -15.60 -21.60 -21.12
N ASN A 243 -14.64 -21.13 -20.33
CA ASN A 243 -14.55 -21.44 -18.90
C ASN A 243 -14.50 -22.95 -18.58
N LEU A 244 -14.07 -23.81 -19.52
CA LEU A 244 -13.82 -25.24 -19.27
C LEU A 244 -12.32 -25.52 -19.13
N PRO A 245 -11.93 -26.45 -18.24
CA PRO A 245 -10.56 -26.93 -18.18
C PRO A 245 -10.21 -27.78 -19.42
N LEU A 246 -8.90 -27.97 -19.66
CA LEU A 246 -8.40 -28.94 -20.64
C LEU A 246 -8.79 -30.36 -20.24
N MET A 247 -8.74 -30.67 -18.94
CA MET A 247 -9.13 -31.96 -18.38
C MET A 247 -10.01 -31.75 -17.16
N ALA A 248 -11.17 -32.41 -17.13
CA ALA A 248 -12.01 -32.51 -15.92
C ALA A 248 -12.05 -33.97 -15.46
N LEU A 249 -11.49 -34.23 -14.28
CA LEU A 249 -11.28 -35.59 -13.77
C LEU A 249 -11.92 -35.68 -12.39
N SER A 250 -13.04 -36.38 -12.27
CA SER A 250 -13.76 -36.48 -10.99
C SER A 250 -13.92 -37.93 -10.55
N GLY A 251 -13.42 -38.26 -9.35
CA GLY A 251 -13.47 -39.61 -8.76
C GLY A 251 -12.52 -40.64 -9.39
N ALA A 252 -11.52 -40.21 -10.16
CA ALA A 252 -10.62 -41.11 -10.87
C ALA A 252 -9.27 -41.32 -10.15
N PHE A 253 -8.69 -42.52 -10.21
CA PHE A 253 -7.27 -42.75 -10.01
C PHE A 253 -6.48 -42.22 -11.21
N ILE A 254 -5.74 -41.13 -11.02
CA ILE A 254 -5.03 -40.43 -12.10
C ILE A 254 -3.53 -40.72 -12.01
N ASN A 255 -2.95 -41.19 -13.12
CA ASN A 255 -1.51 -41.29 -13.32
C ASN A 255 -1.12 -40.54 -14.60
N ILE A 256 -0.54 -39.35 -14.43
CA ILE A 256 -0.12 -38.48 -15.54
C ILE A 256 1.40 -38.37 -15.46
N SER A 257 2.12 -38.99 -16.40
CA SER A 257 3.59 -39.03 -16.37
C SER A 257 4.30 -38.73 -17.69
N ASN A 258 5.47 -38.08 -17.61
CA ASN A 258 6.34 -37.74 -18.74
C ASN A 258 5.63 -36.96 -19.85
N ASN A 259 4.70 -36.06 -19.49
CA ASN A 259 3.96 -35.26 -20.48
C ASN A 259 4.55 -33.86 -20.63
N TYR A 260 4.30 -33.23 -21.79
CA TYR A 260 4.75 -31.87 -22.09
C TYR A 260 3.58 -30.99 -22.52
N PHE A 261 3.31 -29.95 -21.75
CA PHE A 261 2.28 -28.94 -22.01
C PHE A 261 2.96 -27.64 -22.43
N LYS A 262 2.64 -27.13 -23.61
CA LYS A 262 3.27 -25.92 -24.16
C LYS A 262 2.22 -25.00 -24.78
N ASN A 263 2.21 -23.73 -24.40
CA ASN A 263 1.22 -22.76 -24.86
C ASN A 263 -0.21 -23.25 -24.61
N CYS A 264 -0.49 -23.72 -23.39
CA CYS A 264 -1.81 -24.21 -23.00
C CYS A 264 -2.51 -23.21 -22.06
N PHE A 265 -3.67 -22.73 -22.48
CA PHE A 265 -4.45 -21.68 -21.83
C PHE A 265 -5.92 -22.09 -21.70
N SER A 266 -6.57 -21.63 -20.63
CA SER A 266 -8.00 -21.83 -20.41
C SER A 266 -8.63 -20.65 -19.65
N ASN A 267 -9.80 -20.21 -20.10
CA ASN A 267 -10.65 -19.24 -19.41
C ASN A 267 -11.30 -19.81 -18.14
N ALA A 268 -11.21 -21.12 -17.88
CA ALA A 268 -11.57 -21.69 -16.57
C ALA A 268 -10.62 -21.23 -15.46
N ASN A 269 -9.52 -20.55 -15.82
CA ASN A 269 -8.42 -20.18 -14.94
C ASN A 269 -7.66 -21.39 -14.38
N HIS A 270 -7.76 -22.57 -15.01
CA HIS A 270 -6.94 -23.73 -14.73
C HIS A 270 -7.00 -24.71 -15.92
N LEU A 271 -5.97 -25.55 -16.09
CA LEU A 271 -5.93 -26.56 -17.15
C LEU A 271 -6.58 -27.88 -16.73
N ILE A 272 -6.44 -28.28 -15.47
CA ILE A 272 -6.81 -29.61 -15.00
C ILE A 272 -7.66 -29.46 -13.74
N GLU A 273 -8.95 -29.80 -13.82
CA GLU A 273 -9.84 -29.86 -12.66
C GLU A 273 -9.84 -31.29 -12.12
N ILE A 274 -9.59 -31.43 -10.81
CA ILE A 274 -9.66 -32.71 -10.10
C ILE A 274 -10.59 -32.59 -8.89
N GLN A 275 -11.68 -33.36 -8.91
CA GLN A 275 -12.68 -33.36 -7.84
C GLN A 275 -12.89 -34.76 -7.27
N TYR A 276 -12.91 -34.89 -5.94
CA TYR A 276 -13.28 -36.14 -5.29
C TYR A 276 -14.73 -36.11 -4.81
N PHE A 277 -15.50 -37.19 -5.09
CA PHE A 277 -16.93 -37.26 -4.78
C PHE A 277 -17.25 -37.64 -3.32
N ASN A 278 -16.35 -38.33 -2.60
CA ASN A 278 -16.70 -38.98 -1.32
C ASN A 278 -15.73 -38.64 -0.17
N GLY A 279 -15.59 -37.34 0.13
CA GLY A 279 -14.53 -36.80 0.99
C GLY A 279 -14.53 -37.17 2.48
N GLU A 280 -15.34 -38.13 2.95
CA GLU A 280 -15.44 -38.45 4.37
C GLU A 280 -14.55 -39.60 4.85
N THR A 281 -14.05 -40.48 3.96
CA THR A 281 -13.32 -41.67 4.43
C THR A 281 -11.84 -41.74 4.05
N TYR A 282 -11.41 -41.38 2.83
CA TYR A 282 -9.97 -41.31 2.49
C TYR A 282 -9.73 -40.32 1.33
N PRO A 283 -8.85 -39.30 1.46
CA PRO A 283 -8.44 -38.51 0.30
C PRO A 283 -7.64 -39.41 -0.65
N GLU A 284 -8.11 -39.57 -1.88
CA GLU A 284 -7.37 -40.32 -2.90
C GLU A 284 -6.06 -39.62 -3.23
N LEU A 285 -5.05 -40.44 -3.50
CA LEU A 285 -3.70 -40.02 -3.87
C LEU A 285 -3.61 -39.87 -5.39
N TYR A 286 -3.44 -38.63 -5.85
CA TYR A 286 -3.23 -38.33 -7.27
C TYR A 286 -1.74 -38.17 -7.56
N LEU A 287 -1.23 -38.89 -8.57
CA LEU A 287 0.20 -38.95 -8.88
C LEU A 287 0.50 -38.33 -10.25
N PHE A 288 1.35 -37.31 -10.25
CA PHE A 288 1.91 -36.68 -11.45
C PHE A 288 3.43 -36.84 -11.44
N GLU A 289 4.01 -37.40 -12.51
CA GLU A 289 5.47 -37.66 -12.56
C GLU A 289 6.12 -37.05 -13.80
N ASN A 290 7.19 -36.27 -13.63
CA ASN A 290 8.04 -35.75 -14.71
C ASN A 290 7.27 -34.97 -15.80
N ASN A 291 6.27 -34.19 -15.41
CA ASN A 291 5.51 -33.37 -16.36
C ASN A 291 6.15 -31.99 -16.52
N THR A 292 6.22 -31.50 -17.76
CA THR A 292 6.75 -30.17 -18.09
C THR A 292 5.63 -29.26 -18.55
N PHE A 293 5.56 -28.04 -18.01
CA PHE A 293 4.62 -26.99 -18.37
C PHE A 293 5.40 -25.74 -18.82
N GLU A 294 5.19 -25.32 -20.06
CA GLU A 294 5.87 -24.18 -20.65
C GLU A 294 4.88 -23.16 -21.19
N ASN A 295 5.00 -21.92 -20.71
CA ASN A 295 4.12 -20.83 -21.10
C ASN A 295 2.63 -21.23 -21.02
N THR A 296 2.19 -21.61 -19.83
CA THR A 296 0.83 -22.07 -19.56
C THR A 296 0.10 -21.14 -18.60
N ASP A 297 -1.23 -21.27 -18.57
CA ASP A 297 -2.05 -20.75 -17.47
C ASP A 297 -1.84 -21.55 -16.17
N THR A 298 -2.62 -21.21 -15.13
CA THR A 298 -2.79 -22.00 -13.92
C THR A 298 -3.00 -23.48 -14.24
N LEU A 299 -2.33 -24.37 -13.51
CA LEU A 299 -2.32 -25.79 -13.84
C LEU A 299 -3.56 -26.52 -13.31
N PHE A 300 -3.87 -26.36 -12.02
CA PHE A 300 -4.80 -27.23 -11.32
C PHE A 300 -5.92 -26.48 -10.58
N ASP A 301 -7.09 -27.12 -10.49
CA ASP A 301 -8.08 -26.85 -9.43
C ASP A 301 -8.39 -28.17 -8.71
N PHE A 302 -8.17 -28.19 -7.40
CA PHE A 302 -8.26 -29.39 -6.57
C PHE A 302 -9.38 -29.26 -5.54
N LYS A 303 -10.18 -30.32 -5.34
CA LYS A 303 -11.21 -30.37 -4.30
C LYS A 303 -11.10 -31.68 -3.51
N LYS A 304 -10.96 -31.57 -2.18
CA LYS A 304 -10.94 -32.70 -1.21
C LYS A 304 -9.94 -33.82 -1.53
N SER A 305 -8.69 -33.49 -1.85
CA SER A 305 -7.71 -34.44 -2.41
C SER A 305 -6.30 -34.33 -1.82
N THR A 306 -5.51 -35.42 -1.93
CA THR A 306 -4.06 -35.41 -1.65
C THR A 306 -3.30 -35.62 -2.96
N ILE A 307 -2.39 -34.71 -3.28
CA ILE A 307 -1.71 -34.67 -4.57
C ILE A 307 -0.20 -34.79 -4.35
N ILE A 308 0.44 -35.65 -5.16
CA ILE A 308 1.89 -35.75 -5.27
C ILE A 308 2.31 -35.37 -6.69
N LEU A 309 3.14 -34.34 -6.79
CA LEU A 309 3.75 -33.83 -8.02
C LEU A 309 5.27 -34.12 -7.96
N ASN A 310 5.71 -35.18 -8.62
CA ASN A 310 7.13 -35.57 -8.69
C ASN A 310 7.75 -35.05 -10.01
N GLY A 311 8.94 -34.46 -9.95
CA GLY A 311 9.68 -34.03 -11.15
C GLY A 311 8.96 -32.97 -11.98
N LEU A 312 8.16 -32.11 -11.35
CA LEU A 312 7.41 -31.06 -12.04
C LEU A 312 8.34 -29.97 -12.58
N TYR A 313 8.28 -29.68 -13.88
CA TYR A 313 9.08 -28.62 -14.49
C TYR A 313 8.20 -27.52 -15.07
N ILE A 314 8.21 -26.32 -14.49
CA ILE A 314 7.47 -25.15 -15.00
C ILE A 314 8.45 -24.09 -15.48
N ARG A 315 8.27 -23.60 -16.72
CA ARG A 315 9.15 -22.59 -17.30
C ARG A 315 8.48 -21.58 -18.20
N ASN A 316 9.09 -20.39 -18.29
CA ASN A 316 8.76 -19.36 -19.28
C ASN A 316 7.28 -18.91 -19.23
N CYS A 317 6.69 -18.83 -18.03
CA CYS A 317 5.32 -18.35 -17.86
C CYS A 317 5.30 -16.86 -17.53
N ASP A 318 4.58 -16.06 -18.32
CA ASP A 318 4.26 -14.65 -18.04
C ASP A 318 2.77 -14.53 -17.77
N SER A 319 2.38 -14.66 -16.50
CA SER A 319 0.98 -14.69 -16.13
C SER A 319 0.49 -13.31 -15.71
N MET A 320 -0.51 -12.81 -16.45
CA MET A 320 -1.25 -11.60 -16.10
C MET A 320 -2.51 -11.90 -15.28
N LYS A 321 -2.81 -13.18 -15.05
CA LYS A 321 -3.98 -13.60 -14.27
C LYS A 321 -3.76 -13.34 -12.79
N VAL A 322 -4.86 -13.24 -12.05
CA VAL A 322 -4.86 -13.09 -10.59
C VAL A 322 -4.80 -14.44 -9.86
N THR A 323 -5.06 -15.54 -10.56
CA THR A 323 -5.03 -16.89 -10.00
C THR A 323 -3.60 -17.43 -9.91
N PRO A 324 -3.27 -18.20 -8.86
CA PRO A 324 -1.93 -18.78 -8.72
C PRO A 324 -1.60 -19.74 -9.85
N LEU A 325 -0.31 -19.95 -10.12
CA LEU A 325 0.13 -20.73 -11.29
C LEU A 325 -0.02 -22.25 -11.10
N ILE A 326 0.24 -22.80 -9.93
CA ILE A 326 0.13 -24.25 -9.71
C ILE A 326 -1.32 -24.63 -9.47
N ASP A 327 -1.98 -24.01 -8.48
CA ASP A 327 -3.33 -24.38 -8.10
C ASP A 327 -4.17 -23.16 -7.73
N ASN A 328 -5.48 -23.26 -7.95
CA ASN A 328 -6.46 -22.26 -7.55
C ASN A 328 -7.40 -22.77 -6.44
N THR A 329 -6.96 -23.75 -5.63
CA THR A 329 -7.87 -24.36 -4.66
C THR A 329 -8.15 -23.43 -3.48
N LEU A 330 -9.43 -23.35 -3.10
CA LEU A 330 -9.90 -22.70 -1.88
C LEU A 330 -10.24 -23.72 -0.78
N ASP A 331 -10.02 -25.01 -1.05
CA ASP A 331 -10.36 -26.09 -0.13
C ASP A 331 -9.20 -26.39 0.82
N SER A 332 -9.37 -25.97 2.07
CA SER A 332 -8.37 -26.14 3.12
C SER A 332 -8.07 -27.60 3.51
N THR A 333 -8.82 -28.58 2.99
CA THR A 333 -8.57 -30.00 3.18
C THR A 333 -7.54 -30.57 2.20
N VAL A 334 -7.23 -29.83 1.14
CA VAL A 334 -6.28 -30.24 0.10
C VAL A 334 -4.85 -30.25 0.64
N LYS A 335 -4.10 -31.30 0.30
CA LYS A 335 -2.68 -31.46 0.61
C LYS A 335 -1.89 -31.65 -0.68
N ILE A 336 -0.90 -30.80 -0.92
CA ILE A 336 -0.07 -30.82 -2.12
C ILE A 336 1.39 -31.06 -1.71
N THR A 337 1.97 -32.15 -2.21
CA THR A 337 3.40 -32.45 -2.05
C THR A 337 4.07 -32.32 -3.41
N ILE A 338 5.11 -31.49 -3.51
CA ILE A 338 5.92 -31.34 -4.72
C ILE A 338 7.32 -31.84 -4.41
N ASN A 339 7.78 -32.87 -5.14
CA ASN A 339 9.13 -33.41 -5.05
C ASN A 339 9.90 -33.13 -6.34
N ASP A 340 11.18 -32.79 -6.22
CA ASP A 340 12.12 -32.66 -7.36
C ASP A 340 11.65 -31.65 -8.42
N GLY A 341 10.90 -30.62 -8.01
CA GLY A 341 10.33 -29.61 -8.89
C GLY A 341 11.32 -28.53 -9.31
N VAL A 342 11.19 -28.03 -10.55
CA VAL A 342 11.98 -26.94 -11.11
C VAL A 342 11.05 -25.84 -11.61
N PHE A 343 11.28 -24.61 -11.17
CA PHE A 343 10.51 -23.42 -11.53
C PHE A 343 11.47 -22.35 -12.05
N GLU A 344 11.40 -22.04 -13.36
CA GLU A 344 12.33 -21.09 -14.00
C GLU A 344 11.64 -20.03 -14.85
N ASN A 345 12.23 -18.83 -14.91
CA ASN A 345 11.81 -17.76 -15.83
C ASN A 345 10.31 -17.41 -15.71
N LEU A 346 9.82 -17.25 -14.47
CA LEU A 346 8.41 -16.97 -14.21
C LEU A 346 8.19 -15.48 -13.93
N LYS A 347 7.11 -14.92 -14.46
CA LYS A 347 6.71 -13.52 -14.23
C LYS A 347 5.26 -13.46 -13.74
N PHE A 348 5.07 -12.85 -12.58
CA PHE A 348 3.78 -12.69 -11.92
C PHE A 348 3.42 -11.21 -11.82
N LYS A 349 2.29 -10.81 -12.42
CA LYS A 349 1.78 -9.43 -12.31
C LYS A 349 0.71 -9.27 -11.23
N GLY A 350 -0.05 -10.32 -10.94
CA GLY A 350 -1.19 -10.24 -10.01
C GLY A 350 -1.44 -11.53 -9.23
N ASN A 351 -0.55 -12.51 -9.34
CA ASN A 351 -0.71 -13.85 -8.82
C ASN A 351 0.51 -14.36 -8.05
N ASN A 352 0.35 -15.56 -7.51
CA ASN A 352 1.38 -16.30 -6.77
C ASN A 352 1.77 -17.55 -7.59
N LEU A 353 2.82 -18.25 -7.16
CA LEU A 353 3.13 -19.59 -7.67
C LEU A 353 2.10 -20.63 -7.17
N ILE A 354 1.65 -20.53 -5.92
CA ILE A 354 0.76 -21.52 -5.25
C ILE A 354 -0.50 -20.86 -4.67
N GLY A 355 -1.57 -21.64 -4.52
CA GLY A 355 -2.77 -21.25 -3.79
C GLY A 355 -2.54 -21.13 -2.28
N SER A 356 -3.36 -20.34 -1.59
CA SER A 356 -3.12 -20.00 -0.19
C SER A 356 -3.65 -21.01 0.82
N GLU A 357 -4.79 -21.66 0.55
CA GLU A 357 -5.53 -22.40 1.58
C GLU A 357 -5.08 -23.86 1.78
N ALA A 358 -4.36 -24.45 0.82
CA ALA A 358 -3.92 -25.84 0.89
C ALA A 358 -2.69 -26.02 1.81
N THR A 359 -2.48 -27.26 2.28
CA THR A 359 -1.22 -27.62 2.97
C THR A 359 -0.16 -28.00 1.95
N TYR A 360 1.00 -27.35 1.98
CA TYR A 360 2.09 -27.62 1.04
C TYR A 360 3.30 -28.26 1.70
N THR A 361 3.88 -29.22 0.99
CA THR A 361 5.21 -29.75 1.26
C THR A 361 6.04 -29.66 -0.02
N LEU A 362 7.06 -28.81 0.00
CA LEU A 362 8.00 -28.59 -1.08
C LEU A 362 9.32 -29.28 -0.73
N ASN A 363 9.72 -30.29 -1.50
CA ASN A 363 10.92 -31.08 -1.24
C ASN A 363 11.83 -31.13 -2.48
N ASN A 364 13.11 -30.83 -2.28
CA ASN A 364 14.11 -30.77 -3.34
C ASN A 364 13.71 -29.84 -4.51
N ILE A 365 13.21 -28.65 -4.19
CA ILE A 365 12.74 -27.68 -5.19
C ILE A 365 13.87 -26.76 -5.65
N LYS A 366 13.90 -26.45 -6.95
CA LYS A 366 14.73 -25.40 -7.54
C LYS A 366 13.85 -24.27 -8.09
N MET A 367 14.06 -23.05 -7.61
CA MET A 367 13.40 -21.84 -8.13
C MET A 367 14.47 -20.85 -8.57
N TYR A 368 14.44 -20.40 -9.83
CA TYR A 368 15.36 -19.36 -10.30
C TYR A 368 14.75 -18.42 -11.34
N ASN A 369 15.18 -17.16 -11.31
CA ASN A 369 14.72 -16.12 -12.21
C ASN A 369 13.19 -15.94 -12.19
N ILE A 370 12.64 -15.65 -11.00
CA ILE A 370 11.21 -15.41 -10.81
C ILE A 370 10.99 -13.96 -10.43
N THR A 371 10.11 -13.28 -11.16
CA THR A 371 9.73 -11.89 -10.89
C THR A 371 8.27 -11.81 -10.44
N THR A 372 7.98 -11.03 -9.39
CA THR A 372 6.63 -10.65 -8.99
C THR A 372 6.51 -9.14 -8.85
N SER A 373 5.36 -8.56 -9.24
CA SER A 373 5.12 -7.12 -9.08
C SER A 373 4.08 -6.78 -8.02
N ASN A 374 3.15 -7.65 -7.63
CA ASN A 374 2.05 -7.24 -6.73
C ASN A 374 1.77 -8.17 -5.55
N LYS A 375 2.22 -9.42 -5.62
CA LYS A 375 1.84 -10.47 -4.67
C LYS A 375 3.05 -11.31 -4.25
N PRO A 376 2.98 -12.01 -3.10
CA PRO A 376 4.00 -12.98 -2.72
C PRO A 376 4.14 -14.09 -3.77
N ILE A 377 5.36 -14.59 -4.00
CA ILE A 377 5.54 -15.78 -4.85
C ILE A 377 4.92 -17.01 -4.17
N LEU A 378 5.19 -17.18 -2.88
CA LEU A 378 4.61 -18.24 -2.05
C LEU A 378 3.69 -17.60 -1.03
N TYR A 379 2.40 -17.91 -1.09
CA TYR A 379 1.43 -17.48 -0.09
C TYR A 379 0.82 -18.70 0.57
N ALA A 380 0.94 -18.82 1.88
CA ALA A 380 0.32 -19.89 2.66
C ALA A 380 -0.53 -19.29 3.77
N THR A 381 -1.80 -19.68 3.83
CA THR A 381 -2.77 -19.25 4.84
C THR A 381 -3.22 -20.43 5.71
N ARG A 382 -3.35 -20.21 7.02
CA ARG A 382 -3.99 -21.10 8.00
C ARG A 382 -3.46 -22.55 8.12
N LYS A 383 -2.46 -22.97 7.35
CA LYS A 383 -2.00 -24.38 7.26
C LYS A 383 -0.49 -24.48 7.40
N ASN A 384 -0.03 -25.71 7.60
CA ASN A 384 1.40 -26.00 7.64
C ASN A 384 2.01 -25.77 6.25
N PHE A 385 3.21 -25.17 6.24
CA PHE A 385 3.97 -24.91 5.04
C PHE A 385 5.40 -25.39 5.24
N ILE A 386 5.81 -26.38 4.46
CA ILE A 386 7.08 -27.07 4.64
C ILE A 386 7.92 -26.91 3.37
N ILE A 387 9.16 -26.42 3.49
CA ILE A 387 10.19 -26.40 2.45
C ILE A 387 11.40 -27.19 2.94
N THR A 388 11.85 -28.17 2.15
CA THR A 388 13.00 -29.01 2.48
C THR A 388 13.95 -29.17 1.29
N ASN A 389 15.25 -29.24 1.56
CA ASN A 389 16.29 -29.57 0.58
C ASN A 389 16.29 -28.66 -0.67
N SER A 390 15.89 -27.40 -0.55
CA SER A 390 15.55 -26.56 -1.72
C SER A 390 16.58 -25.48 -2.01
N TYR A 391 16.62 -25.03 -3.27
CA TYR A 391 17.47 -23.94 -3.75
C TYR A 391 16.62 -22.88 -4.45
N ILE A 392 16.58 -21.67 -3.89
CA ILE A 392 15.81 -20.54 -4.39
C ILE A 392 16.80 -19.42 -4.71
N SER A 393 16.80 -18.92 -5.94
CA SER A 393 17.69 -17.82 -6.31
C SER A 393 17.10 -16.84 -7.30
N GLU A 394 17.69 -15.65 -7.42
CA GLU A 394 17.38 -14.67 -8.48
C GLU A 394 15.88 -14.28 -8.49
N ILE A 395 15.35 -14.04 -7.29
CA ILE A 395 13.96 -13.58 -7.11
C ILE A 395 13.90 -12.05 -7.18
N GLN A 396 12.96 -11.50 -7.93
CA GLN A 396 12.76 -10.05 -8.05
C GLN A 396 11.33 -9.64 -7.67
N GLY A 397 11.17 -8.89 -6.58
CA GLY A 397 9.89 -8.30 -6.14
C GLY A 397 9.84 -6.80 -6.46
N ASN A 398 9.31 -6.43 -7.63
CA ASN A 398 9.49 -5.09 -8.24
C ASN A 398 8.33 -4.10 -8.06
N GLY A 399 7.39 -4.32 -7.14
CA GLY A 399 6.24 -3.42 -6.96
C GLY A 399 6.26 -2.54 -5.73
N GLU A 400 5.46 -1.48 -5.77
CA GLU A 400 5.25 -0.52 -4.68
C GLU A 400 4.34 -1.06 -3.57
N ILE A 401 3.60 -2.14 -3.84
CA ILE A 401 2.64 -2.74 -2.91
C ILE A 401 3.38 -3.55 -1.84
N THR A 402 2.91 -3.47 -0.60
CA THR A 402 3.47 -4.07 0.65
C THR A 402 3.61 -5.61 0.67
N ASP A 403 3.25 -6.29 -0.42
CA ASP A 403 3.14 -7.74 -0.53
C ASP A 403 4.12 -8.35 -1.56
N THR A 404 5.06 -7.57 -2.11
CA THR A 404 6.10 -8.07 -3.04
C THR A 404 7.24 -8.80 -2.33
N THR A 405 6.93 -10.01 -1.84
CA THR A 405 7.80 -10.87 -1.03
C THR A 405 8.04 -12.24 -1.69
N LEU A 406 9.06 -12.98 -1.26
CA LEU A 406 9.21 -14.39 -1.67
C LEU A 406 8.14 -15.24 -0.98
N LEU A 407 7.98 -15.10 0.34
CA LEU A 407 7.08 -15.92 1.14
C LEU A 407 6.26 -15.06 2.10
N LYS A 408 4.93 -15.20 2.01
CA LYS A 408 3.98 -14.69 3.02
C LYS A 408 3.33 -15.90 3.70
N PHE A 409 3.51 -16.01 5.00
CA PHE A 409 2.91 -17.04 5.85
C PHE A 409 1.96 -16.38 6.82
N ASP A 410 0.65 -16.62 6.66
CA ASP A 410 -0.39 -15.98 7.46
C ASP A 410 -1.28 -17.04 8.13
N THR A 411 -1.08 -17.28 9.42
CA THR A 411 -1.87 -18.31 10.12
C THR A 411 -3.26 -17.83 10.50
N GLU A 412 -3.57 -16.52 10.34
CA GLU A 412 -4.76 -15.88 10.88
C GLU A 412 -5.01 -16.31 12.34
N SER A 413 -6.14 -16.96 12.61
CA SER A 413 -6.54 -17.46 13.93
C SER A 413 -6.02 -18.88 14.26
N ASN A 414 -5.43 -19.61 13.29
CA ASN A 414 -4.96 -20.98 13.51
C ASN A 414 -3.59 -21.01 14.20
N ILE A 415 -3.61 -21.23 15.51
CA ILE A 415 -2.40 -21.31 16.34
C ILE A 415 -1.52 -22.55 16.09
N TYR A 416 -2.03 -23.57 15.37
CA TYR A 416 -1.32 -24.83 15.13
C TYR A 416 -0.57 -24.86 13.80
N ALA A 417 -0.76 -23.86 12.94
CA ALA A 417 -0.06 -23.79 11.67
C ALA A 417 1.44 -23.52 11.88
N SER A 418 2.29 -24.34 11.25
CA SER A 418 3.74 -24.20 11.28
C SER A 418 4.34 -23.81 9.93
N LEU A 419 5.41 -23.03 9.97
CA LEU A 419 6.30 -22.81 8.83
C LEU A 419 7.63 -23.50 9.12
N ASP A 420 7.99 -24.49 8.31
CA ASP A 420 9.22 -25.26 8.44
C ASP A 420 10.08 -25.11 7.18
N ILE A 421 11.27 -24.51 7.32
CA ILE A 421 12.26 -24.37 6.24
C ILE A 421 13.53 -25.09 6.65
N ILE A 422 13.87 -26.18 5.96
CA ILE A 422 14.92 -27.13 6.34
C ILE A 422 15.89 -27.34 5.19
N ASN A 423 17.20 -27.31 5.46
CA ASN A 423 18.26 -27.57 4.47
C ASN A 423 18.03 -26.80 3.16
N THR A 424 17.78 -25.50 3.25
CA THR A 424 17.35 -24.67 2.12
C THR A 424 18.27 -23.48 1.94
N THR A 425 18.64 -23.19 0.68
CA THR A 425 19.44 -22.02 0.32
C THR A 425 18.59 -21.01 -0.44
N ILE A 426 18.59 -19.76 0.02
CA ILE A 426 17.91 -18.63 -0.62
C ILE A 426 18.97 -17.56 -0.94
N SER A 427 19.17 -17.24 -2.22
CA SER A 427 20.30 -16.41 -2.65
C SER A 427 20.00 -15.41 -3.76
N ASN A 428 20.71 -14.28 -3.79
CA ASN A 428 20.66 -13.31 -4.89
C ASN A 428 19.25 -12.77 -5.19
N CYS A 429 18.46 -12.51 -4.15
CA CYS A 429 17.09 -11.99 -4.29
C CYS A 429 17.03 -10.49 -4.04
N VAL A 430 16.13 -9.80 -4.73
CA VAL A 430 15.80 -8.39 -4.53
C VAL A 430 14.31 -8.26 -4.29
N THR A 431 13.89 -7.66 -3.16
CA THR A 431 12.46 -7.49 -2.83
C THR A 431 12.17 -6.07 -2.34
N ASN A 432 11.04 -5.48 -2.75
CA ASN A 432 10.60 -4.18 -2.23
C ASN A 432 9.94 -4.27 -0.84
N ASN A 433 9.83 -5.46 -0.29
CA ASN A 433 9.26 -5.76 1.02
C ASN A 433 10.12 -6.82 1.72
N PRO A 434 9.73 -7.29 2.93
CA PRO A 434 10.46 -8.39 3.54
C PRO A 434 10.61 -9.59 2.60
N LEU A 435 11.73 -10.32 2.71
CA LEU A 435 11.91 -11.55 1.92
C LEU A 435 10.92 -12.64 2.40
N ILE A 436 10.72 -12.75 3.72
CA ILE A 436 9.76 -13.64 4.35
C ILE A 436 8.93 -12.82 5.34
N LYS A 437 7.60 -12.86 5.20
CA LYS A 437 6.65 -12.16 6.05
C LYS A 437 5.76 -13.15 6.80
N ILE A 438 5.72 -13.05 8.12
CA ILE A 438 5.00 -13.95 9.03
C ILE A 438 3.93 -13.16 9.78
N LEU A 439 2.68 -13.57 9.61
CA LEU A 439 1.48 -12.94 10.16
C LEU A 439 0.63 -13.99 10.90
N ALA A 440 -0.04 -13.54 11.96
CA ALA A 440 -0.98 -14.32 12.77
C ALA A 440 -1.72 -13.37 13.73
N GLU A 441 -2.96 -13.68 14.09
CA GLU A 441 -3.72 -12.91 15.08
C GLU A 441 -3.18 -13.11 16.51
N LYS A 442 -2.81 -14.36 16.85
CA LYS A 442 -2.45 -14.75 18.22
C LYS A 442 -1.00 -15.22 18.35
N SER A 443 -0.66 -16.33 17.70
CA SER A 443 0.64 -17.00 17.81
C SER A 443 1.00 -17.71 16.52
N ASN A 444 2.29 -18.00 16.35
CA ASN A 444 2.82 -18.75 15.23
C ASN A 444 3.84 -19.80 15.73
N ALA A 445 4.19 -20.76 14.87
CA ALA A 445 5.33 -21.65 15.04
C ALA A 445 6.20 -21.63 13.78
N VAL A 446 7.44 -21.16 13.87
CA VAL A 446 8.33 -21.00 12.71
C VAL A 446 9.69 -21.64 13.01
N ASN A 447 10.15 -22.52 12.13
CA ASN A 447 11.40 -23.26 12.26
C ASN A 447 12.27 -23.10 11.02
N PHE A 448 13.49 -22.59 11.20
CA PHE A 448 14.55 -22.60 10.22
C PHE A 448 15.67 -23.52 10.72
N ASN A 449 15.95 -24.60 9.98
CA ASN A 449 17.01 -25.55 10.31
C ASN A 449 17.94 -25.77 9.12
N ASP A 450 19.25 -25.58 9.31
CA ASP A 450 20.25 -25.70 8.25
C ASP A 450 19.94 -24.79 7.03
N VAL A 451 19.50 -23.55 7.28
CA VAL A 451 19.11 -22.59 6.23
C VAL A 451 20.23 -21.64 5.90
N ILE A 452 20.44 -21.35 4.61
CA ILE A 452 21.38 -20.34 4.13
C ILE A 452 20.59 -19.23 3.44
N ILE A 453 20.69 -17.99 3.93
CA ILE A 453 20.13 -16.79 3.29
C ILE A 453 21.26 -15.82 3.00
N ASN A 454 21.55 -15.56 1.73
CA ASN A 454 22.66 -14.70 1.35
C ASN A 454 22.45 -13.82 0.12
N ASN A 455 23.21 -12.73 0.05
CA ASN A 455 23.16 -11.78 -1.06
C ASN A 455 21.73 -11.28 -1.33
N ILE A 456 20.94 -11.03 -0.28
CA ILE A 456 19.59 -10.50 -0.40
C ILE A 456 19.62 -8.98 -0.28
N GLN A 457 18.89 -8.27 -1.15
CA GLN A 457 18.63 -6.85 -1.02
C GLN A 457 17.12 -6.62 -0.86
N SER A 458 16.67 -6.26 0.32
CA SER A 458 15.25 -6.00 0.61
C SER A 458 14.99 -4.54 1.01
N TYR A 459 13.83 -4.01 0.69
CA TYR A 459 13.28 -2.77 1.27
C TYR A 459 12.36 -3.12 2.45
N GLY A 460 12.94 -3.84 3.41
CA GLY A 460 12.32 -4.33 4.64
C GLY A 460 13.21 -5.40 5.28
N PRO A 461 12.87 -5.91 6.48
CA PRO A 461 13.61 -6.98 7.11
C PRO A 461 13.65 -8.22 6.22
N LEU A 462 14.72 -9.01 6.25
CA LEU A 462 14.76 -10.30 5.55
C LEU A 462 13.63 -11.20 6.05
N ILE A 463 13.48 -11.28 7.37
CA ILE A 463 12.39 -12.03 8.02
C ILE A 463 11.64 -11.05 8.90
N GLU A 464 10.36 -10.84 8.61
CA GLU A 464 9.47 -9.98 9.40
C GLU A 464 8.42 -10.84 10.11
N ASN A 465 8.48 -10.91 11.44
CA ASN A 465 7.48 -11.59 12.26
C ASN A 465 6.77 -10.57 13.17
N THR A 466 5.56 -10.19 12.79
CA THR A 466 4.80 -9.15 13.51
C THR A 466 3.77 -9.70 14.51
N VAL A 467 3.79 -11.01 14.74
CA VAL A 467 2.80 -11.74 15.56
C VAL A 467 2.86 -11.29 17.02
N ASN A 468 1.71 -11.32 17.70
CA ASN A 468 1.62 -10.91 19.11
C ASN A 468 2.41 -11.85 20.05
N ASN A 469 2.29 -13.16 19.86
CA ASN A 469 3.09 -14.20 20.51
C ASN A 469 3.98 -14.88 19.48
N ALA A 470 5.08 -14.22 19.13
CA ALA A 470 5.97 -14.63 18.06
C ALA A 470 6.94 -15.73 18.53
N THR A 471 6.84 -16.94 17.95
CA THR A 471 7.81 -18.03 18.18
C THR A 471 8.63 -18.29 16.92
N MET A 472 9.96 -18.38 17.08
CA MET A 472 10.89 -18.67 15.97
C MET A 472 12.13 -19.43 16.45
N ASN A 473 12.49 -20.49 15.72
CA ASN A 473 13.71 -21.26 15.91
C ASN A 473 14.66 -21.08 14.71
N LEU A 474 15.92 -20.71 14.96
CA LEU A 474 17.00 -20.58 13.98
C LEU A 474 18.16 -21.49 14.38
N ILE A 475 18.25 -22.66 13.75
CA ILE A 475 19.22 -23.71 14.11
C ILE A 475 20.16 -23.96 12.94
N ASN A 476 21.47 -24.01 13.22
CA ASN A 476 22.53 -24.31 12.23
C ASN A 476 22.46 -23.43 10.96
N SER A 477 21.94 -22.21 11.06
CA SER A 477 21.59 -21.38 9.90
C SER A 477 22.61 -20.26 9.66
N ARG A 478 22.75 -19.82 8.41
CA ARG A 478 23.73 -18.80 7.99
C ARG A 478 23.03 -17.66 7.24
N PHE A 479 23.19 -16.44 7.75
CA PHE A 479 22.64 -15.22 7.16
C PHE A 479 23.82 -14.30 6.83
N TYR A 480 24.14 -14.12 5.55
CA TYR A 480 25.30 -13.29 5.20
C TYR A 480 25.20 -12.47 3.91
N ASN A 481 25.91 -11.33 3.87
CA ASN A 481 25.88 -10.37 2.77
C ASN A 481 24.46 -9.90 2.41
N ASN A 482 23.61 -9.70 3.41
CA ASN A 482 22.23 -9.26 3.19
C ASN A 482 22.09 -7.78 3.52
N LYS A 483 21.23 -7.06 2.80
CA LYS A 483 20.98 -5.63 3.01
C LYS A 483 19.49 -5.33 3.11
N ASN A 484 19.07 -4.75 4.23
CA ASN A 484 17.80 -4.06 4.36
C ASN A 484 18.00 -2.56 4.10
N LYS A 485 17.51 -2.07 2.97
CA LYS A 485 17.63 -0.66 2.52
C LYS A 485 16.53 0.26 3.04
N HIS A 486 15.61 -0.25 3.87
CA HIS A 486 14.48 0.53 4.33
C HIS A 486 14.90 1.44 5.48
N GLN A 487 14.87 2.75 5.27
CA GLN A 487 15.35 3.76 6.23
C GLN A 487 14.64 3.72 7.59
N THR A 488 13.41 3.19 7.66
CA THR A 488 12.64 3.13 8.91
C THR A 488 12.35 1.72 9.43
N LYS A 489 12.67 0.64 8.71
CA LYS A 489 12.38 -0.73 9.19
C LYS A 489 13.66 -1.38 9.71
N CYS A 490 13.64 -1.85 10.96
CA CYS A 490 14.82 -2.37 11.64
C CYS A 490 14.99 -3.90 11.45
N GLY A 491 16.18 -4.42 11.72
CA GLY A 491 16.56 -5.84 11.63
C GLY A 491 16.88 -6.37 10.22
N GLY A 492 17.80 -7.34 10.18
CA GLY A 492 17.76 -8.42 9.20
C GLY A 492 16.60 -9.38 9.52
N THR A 493 16.50 -9.81 10.78
CA THR A 493 15.30 -10.46 11.34
C THR A 493 14.62 -9.51 12.31
N PHE A 494 13.32 -9.27 12.10
CA PHE A 494 12.49 -8.40 12.91
C PHE A 494 11.43 -9.19 13.68
N MET A 495 11.33 -8.95 14.98
CA MET A 495 10.26 -9.48 15.85
C MET A 495 9.74 -8.41 16.81
N ARG A 496 8.47 -8.51 17.24
CA ARG A 496 7.88 -7.58 18.22
C ARG A 496 6.92 -8.24 19.21
N ASN A 497 6.51 -7.50 20.24
CA ASN A 497 5.54 -7.90 21.27
C ASN A 497 6.07 -9.01 22.22
N ASN A 498 5.37 -10.16 22.32
CA ASN A 498 5.81 -11.30 23.14
C ASN A 498 6.65 -12.21 22.26
N ILE A 499 7.95 -12.28 22.55
CA ILE A 499 8.94 -12.91 21.69
C ILE A 499 9.47 -14.18 22.36
N ASN A 500 9.41 -15.30 21.63
CA ASN A 500 10.08 -16.56 21.94
C ASN A 500 11.04 -16.91 20.80
N LEU A 501 12.32 -16.62 20.98
CA LEU A 501 13.35 -16.74 19.94
C LEU A 501 14.47 -17.68 20.41
N TYR A 502 14.66 -18.76 19.67
CA TYR A 502 15.72 -19.74 19.89
C TYR A 502 16.72 -19.70 18.73
N ILE A 503 17.98 -19.40 19.02
CA ILE A 503 19.07 -19.35 18.04
C ILE A 503 20.20 -20.27 18.52
N LYS A 504 20.59 -21.24 17.69
CA LYS A 504 21.66 -22.17 18.03
C LYS A 504 22.57 -22.45 16.84
N ASN A 505 23.87 -22.48 17.09
CA ASN A 505 24.90 -22.80 16.09
C ASN A 505 24.77 -21.99 14.79
N SER A 506 24.28 -20.75 14.87
CA SER A 506 23.96 -19.94 13.70
C SER A 506 24.98 -18.82 13.49
N TYR A 507 25.10 -18.36 12.26
CA TYR A 507 26.12 -17.41 11.81
C TYR A 507 25.48 -16.23 11.08
N PHE A 508 25.68 -15.01 11.59
CA PHE A 508 25.19 -13.77 11.00
C PHE A 508 26.39 -12.91 10.61
N SER A 509 26.62 -12.68 9.32
CA SER A 509 27.80 -11.93 8.89
C SER A 509 27.58 -10.97 7.74
N LYS A 510 28.14 -9.76 7.81
CA LYS A 510 28.01 -8.77 6.75
C LYS A 510 26.56 -8.48 6.38
N ASN A 511 25.67 -8.50 7.38
CA ASN A 511 24.30 -8.03 7.22
C ASN A 511 24.27 -6.53 7.50
N GLU A 512 23.74 -5.76 6.56
CA GLU A 512 23.62 -4.31 6.66
C GLU A 512 22.15 -3.91 6.77
N ASN A 513 21.85 -2.99 7.68
CA ASN A 513 20.55 -2.33 7.75
C ASN A 513 20.75 -0.83 7.79
N ASP A 514 20.03 -0.08 6.95
CA ASP A 514 20.09 1.39 6.97
C ASP A 514 19.38 1.99 8.21
N ASN A 515 18.65 1.18 8.99
CA ASN A 515 18.07 1.53 10.29
C ASN A 515 18.73 0.71 11.44
N PHE A 516 18.00 0.34 12.49
CA PHE A 516 18.54 -0.34 13.67
C PHE A 516 18.71 -1.86 13.49
N GLY A 517 19.69 -2.47 14.17
CA GLY A 517 19.89 -3.92 14.24
C GLY A 517 20.33 -4.52 12.90
N GLY A 518 21.64 -4.73 12.70
CA GLY A 518 22.16 -5.25 11.43
C GLY A 518 21.76 -6.71 11.18
N ALA A 519 21.77 -7.54 12.23
CA ALA A 519 21.30 -8.91 12.17
C ALA A 519 19.89 -9.06 12.77
N LEU A 520 19.68 -8.60 14.00
CA LEU A 520 18.44 -8.81 14.75
C LEU A 520 17.88 -7.48 15.28
N CYS A 521 16.57 -7.28 15.14
CA CYS A 521 15.82 -6.20 15.79
C CYS A 521 14.61 -6.76 16.54
N LEU A 522 14.61 -6.59 17.86
CA LEU A 522 13.51 -6.97 18.75
C LEU A 522 12.87 -5.69 19.28
N ASN A 523 11.65 -5.39 18.84
CA ASN A 523 11.01 -4.09 19.07
C ASN A 523 9.71 -4.23 19.88
N ASN A 524 9.32 -3.20 20.62
CA ASN A 524 8.10 -3.17 21.45
C ASN A 524 7.97 -4.43 22.30
N ILE A 525 9.08 -4.84 22.92
CA ILE A 525 9.18 -6.07 23.68
C ILE A 525 8.28 -5.95 24.90
N LYS A 526 7.35 -6.90 25.02
CA LYS A 526 6.55 -7.13 26.21
C LYS A 526 7.20 -8.25 27.01
N ASN A 527 6.92 -9.50 26.66
CA ASN A 527 7.61 -10.66 27.23
C ASN A 527 8.74 -11.13 26.32
N LEU A 528 9.84 -11.60 26.91
CA LEU A 528 11.01 -12.06 26.15
C LEU A 528 11.52 -13.40 26.70
N LYS A 529 11.38 -14.45 25.88
CA LYS A 529 12.06 -15.73 26.02
C LYS A 529 13.10 -15.83 24.91
N LEU A 530 14.35 -15.56 25.23
CA LEU A 530 15.44 -15.50 24.25
C LEU A 530 16.55 -16.47 24.63
N TYR A 531 16.83 -17.43 23.76
CA TYR A 531 17.94 -18.36 23.93
C TYR A 531 18.87 -18.27 22.74
N ILE A 532 20.10 -17.81 22.94
CA ILE A 532 21.14 -17.77 21.90
C ILE A 532 22.36 -18.56 22.39
N GLU A 533 22.73 -19.61 21.67
CA GLU A 533 23.85 -20.49 22.02
C GLU A 533 24.79 -20.74 20.84
N SER A 534 26.10 -20.70 21.09
CA SER A 534 27.16 -21.11 20.15
C SER A 534 27.03 -20.46 18.77
N SER A 535 26.60 -19.19 18.74
CA SER A 535 26.30 -18.45 17.52
C SER A 535 27.22 -17.24 17.39
N SER A 536 27.39 -16.72 16.18
CA SER A 536 28.35 -15.64 15.92
C SER A 536 27.78 -14.51 15.05
N PHE A 537 28.22 -13.29 15.33
CA PHE A 537 27.84 -12.04 14.67
C PHE A 537 29.10 -11.30 14.20
N TYR A 538 29.36 -11.35 12.89
CA TYR A 538 30.59 -10.81 12.27
C TYR A 538 30.31 -9.68 11.28
N ASP A 539 30.98 -8.54 11.42
CA ASP A 539 30.92 -7.47 10.42
C ASP A 539 29.49 -7.01 10.06
N ASN A 540 28.52 -7.12 10.98
CA ASN A 540 27.17 -6.61 10.74
C ASN A 540 27.16 -5.09 10.92
N LYS A 541 26.34 -4.39 10.14
CA LYS A 541 26.28 -2.92 10.12
C LYS A 541 24.85 -2.41 10.31
N SER A 542 24.68 -1.38 11.13
CA SER A 542 23.39 -0.68 11.29
C SER A 542 23.56 0.75 11.79
N MET A 543 22.46 1.51 11.92
CA MET A 543 22.45 2.81 12.59
C MET A 543 22.74 2.67 14.10
N ASN A 544 21.97 1.82 14.78
CA ASN A 544 22.15 1.48 16.20
C ASN A 544 22.10 -0.03 16.40
N GLY A 545 23.00 -0.56 17.23
CA GLY A 545 23.11 -2.00 17.45
C GLY A 545 23.63 -2.69 16.20
N GLY A 546 24.93 -2.59 15.91
CA GLY A 546 25.51 -3.08 14.65
C GLY A 546 25.15 -4.54 14.37
N ALA A 547 25.01 -5.37 15.40
CA ALA A 547 24.43 -6.71 15.30
C ALA A 547 22.97 -6.76 15.81
N ILE A 548 22.72 -6.37 17.07
CA ILE A 548 21.43 -6.60 17.74
C ILE A 548 20.88 -5.30 18.34
N TYR A 549 19.59 -5.07 18.13
CA TYR A 549 18.84 -3.95 18.71
C TYR A 549 17.66 -4.45 19.56
N PHE A 550 17.55 -3.97 20.80
CA PHE A 550 16.44 -4.24 21.72
C PHE A 550 15.70 -2.95 22.07
N LEU A 551 14.37 -2.94 21.92
CA LEU A 551 13.51 -1.83 22.34
C LEU A 551 12.31 -2.35 23.14
N GLY A 552 12.23 -1.98 24.41
CA GLY A 552 11.12 -2.33 25.30
C GLY A 552 9.90 -1.43 25.11
N LYS A 553 8.75 -1.85 25.67
CA LYS A 553 7.58 -0.99 25.82
C LYS A 553 7.65 -0.19 27.13
N GLU A 554 7.25 1.08 27.11
CA GLU A 554 7.46 2.06 28.21
C GLU A 554 6.81 1.70 29.56
N ASP A 555 5.73 0.92 29.61
CA ASP A 555 4.86 0.81 30.82
C ASP A 555 4.67 -0.62 31.36
N SER A 556 5.68 -1.28 31.91
CA SER A 556 5.46 -2.66 32.40
C SER A 556 6.44 -3.12 33.47
N GLU A 557 6.01 -3.06 34.71
CA GLU A 557 6.73 -3.65 35.84
C GLU A 557 6.52 -5.19 35.95
N HIS A 558 5.71 -5.79 35.06
CA HIS A 558 5.30 -7.20 35.13
C HIS A 558 5.59 -7.97 33.83
N PHE A 559 6.87 -8.18 33.52
CA PHE A 559 7.28 -8.99 32.37
C PHE A 559 7.85 -10.35 32.78
N GLU A 560 7.46 -11.38 32.04
CA GLU A 560 8.16 -12.66 32.02
C GLU A 560 9.43 -12.49 31.15
N VAL A 561 10.59 -12.53 31.80
CA VAL A 561 11.90 -12.37 31.16
C VAL A 561 12.73 -13.61 31.44
N ASP A 562 13.06 -14.34 30.38
CA ASP A 562 13.96 -15.49 30.40
C ASP A 562 14.94 -15.35 29.23
N ILE A 563 16.14 -14.86 29.53
CA ILE A 563 17.17 -14.59 28.52
C ILE A 563 18.41 -15.42 28.86
N THR A 564 18.85 -16.24 27.91
CA THR A 564 20.08 -17.03 27.99
C THR A 564 20.95 -16.73 26.77
N MET A 565 22.20 -16.33 27.02
CA MET A 565 23.20 -16.08 25.98
C MET A 565 24.48 -16.85 26.31
N LYS A 566 24.87 -17.81 25.48
CA LYS A 566 26.01 -18.72 25.74
C LYS A 566 26.96 -18.81 24.56
N ASN A 567 28.26 -18.71 24.83
CA ASN A 567 29.33 -18.94 23.86
C ASN A 567 29.13 -18.13 22.57
N LEU A 568 28.86 -16.83 22.70
CA LEU A 568 28.63 -15.94 21.56
C LEU A 568 29.86 -15.12 21.23
N VAL A 569 30.05 -14.85 19.94
CA VAL A 569 31.11 -13.96 19.44
C VAL A 569 30.49 -12.82 18.64
N PHE A 570 30.79 -11.59 19.05
CA PHE A 570 30.50 -10.36 18.33
C PHE A 570 31.83 -9.75 17.89
N ASP A 571 32.13 -9.78 16.59
CA ASP A 571 33.41 -9.36 16.05
C ASP A 571 33.24 -8.44 14.83
N GLY A 572 33.87 -7.27 14.86
CA GLY A 572 33.88 -6.36 13.71
C GLY A 572 32.53 -5.69 13.40
N ASN A 573 31.52 -5.77 14.28
CA ASN A 573 30.23 -5.14 14.01
C ASN A 573 30.31 -3.62 14.13
N ILE A 574 29.54 -2.90 13.30
CA ILE A 574 29.62 -1.44 13.14
C ILE A 574 28.25 -0.80 13.35
N ALA A 575 28.17 0.20 14.24
CA ALA A 575 27.02 1.08 14.36
C ALA A 575 27.38 2.50 13.89
N GLU A 576 26.50 3.12 13.08
CA GLU A 576 26.69 4.50 12.64
C GLU A 576 26.56 5.51 13.78
N GLU A 577 25.86 5.15 14.86
CA GLU A 577 25.69 5.99 16.04
C GLU A 577 26.13 5.25 17.31
N TYR A 578 25.31 4.31 17.81
CA TYR A 578 25.49 3.73 19.14
C TYR A 578 25.45 2.21 19.16
N GLY A 579 26.24 1.60 20.04
CA GLY A 579 26.17 0.16 20.29
C GLY A 579 26.72 -0.66 19.12
N GLY A 580 28.04 -0.67 18.94
CA GLY A 580 28.67 -1.31 17.76
C GLY A 580 28.30 -2.79 17.62
N ALA A 581 28.12 -3.52 18.73
CA ALA A 581 27.50 -4.85 18.70
C ALA A 581 26.02 -4.81 19.12
N ILE A 582 25.72 -4.33 20.33
CA ILE A 582 24.37 -4.35 20.90
C ILE A 582 23.95 -2.97 21.37
N TYR A 583 22.74 -2.58 20.97
CA TYR A 583 22.01 -1.43 21.51
C TYR A 583 20.76 -1.94 22.24
N SER A 584 20.47 -1.40 23.43
CA SER A 584 19.30 -1.82 24.20
C SER A 584 18.64 -0.69 24.97
N GLU A 585 17.32 -0.60 24.84
CA GLU A 585 16.40 0.15 25.70
C GLU A 585 15.47 -0.78 26.50
N TYR A 586 15.79 -2.08 26.54
CA TYR A 586 14.94 -3.08 27.17
C TYR A 586 15.31 -3.31 28.64
N ASN A 587 14.42 -2.87 29.55
CA ASN A 587 14.59 -2.90 31.01
C ASN A 587 14.71 -4.31 31.64
N GLY A 588 14.73 -5.38 30.84
CA GLY A 588 14.92 -6.75 31.30
C GLY A 588 16.29 -7.35 30.97
N LEU A 589 17.14 -6.68 30.18
CA LEU A 589 18.36 -7.30 29.64
C LEU A 589 19.38 -7.67 30.74
N TYR A 590 19.38 -6.98 31.87
CA TYR A 590 20.22 -7.29 33.04
C TYR A 590 19.95 -8.67 33.67
N LYS A 591 18.76 -9.26 33.44
CA LYS A 591 18.39 -10.60 33.94
C LYS A 591 18.98 -11.74 33.10
N THR A 592 19.74 -11.41 32.06
CA THR A 592 20.32 -12.39 31.14
C THR A 592 21.30 -13.31 31.87
N TYR A 593 21.11 -14.62 31.73
CA TYR A 593 22.14 -15.60 32.03
C TYR A 593 23.17 -15.63 30.89
N SER A 594 24.26 -14.91 31.07
CA SER A 594 25.35 -14.79 30.10
C SER A 594 26.55 -15.67 30.48
N TYR A 595 27.07 -16.46 29.55
CA TYR A 595 28.30 -17.24 29.75
C TYR A 595 29.14 -17.30 28.48
N GLY A 596 30.44 -17.01 28.59
CA GLY A 596 31.37 -17.14 27.45
C GLY A 596 31.11 -16.15 26.31
N LEU A 597 30.70 -14.92 26.62
CA LEU A 597 30.46 -13.89 25.60
C LEU A 597 31.74 -13.14 25.25
N THR A 598 32.04 -12.99 23.97
CA THR A 598 33.21 -12.26 23.47
C THR A 598 32.78 -11.13 22.55
N PHE A 599 33.18 -9.90 22.87
CA PHE A 599 33.00 -8.71 22.05
C PHE A 599 34.38 -8.19 21.65
N LYS A 600 34.71 -8.23 20.37
CA LYS A 600 35.99 -7.75 19.90
C LYS A 600 35.89 -6.92 18.63
N ASN A 601 36.74 -5.91 18.48
CA ASN A 601 36.81 -5.08 17.27
C ASN A 601 35.48 -4.43 16.83
N ASN A 602 34.50 -4.28 17.71
CA ASN A 602 33.22 -3.65 17.36
C ASN A 602 33.35 -2.12 17.44
N ILE A 603 32.69 -1.41 16.53
CA ILE A 603 32.86 0.04 16.34
C ILE A 603 31.49 0.74 16.41
N ALA A 604 31.40 1.83 17.17
CA ALA A 604 30.30 2.78 17.11
C ALA A 604 30.87 4.18 16.82
N ASN A 605 30.29 4.94 15.90
CA ASN A 605 30.83 6.27 15.61
C ASN A 605 30.63 7.26 16.76
N ILE A 606 29.60 7.08 17.59
CA ILE A 606 29.39 7.96 18.76
C ILE A 606 29.86 7.24 20.01
N ALA A 607 29.15 6.22 20.48
CA ALA A 607 29.49 5.59 21.75
C ALA A 607 29.07 4.13 21.90
N GLY A 608 29.75 3.43 22.81
CA GLY A 608 29.49 2.03 23.15
C GLY A 608 29.87 1.10 22.02
N GLY A 609 31.17 0.96 21.73
CA GLY A 609 31.64 0.09 20.64
C GLY A 609 31.18 -1.36 20.79
N ALA A 610 31.09 -1.89 22.02
CA ALA A 610 30.42 -3.17 22.26
C ALA A 610 28.93 -2.98 22.61
N LEU A 611 28.63 -2.31 23.73
CA LEU A 611 27.29 -2.20 24.30
C LEU A 611 26.89 -0.74 24.54
N TYR A 612 25.66 -0.38 24.20
CA TYR A 612 25.09 0.94 24.51
C TYR A 612 23.65 0.85 25.01
N THR A 613 23.29 1.72 25.94
CA THR A 613 21.90 2.01 26.34
C THR A 613 21.71 3.51 26.53
N PRO A 614 20.58 4.10 26.15
CA PRO A 614 20.37 5.51 26.43
C PRO A 614 20.04 5.78 27.90
N THR A 615 19.52 4.81 28.66
CA THR A 615 19.09 4.98 30.06
C THR A 615 19.21 3.69 30.87
N ASP A 616 19.13 3.80 32.20
CA ASP A 616 19.06 2.72 33.18
C ASP A 616 20.01 1.54 32.87
N ARG A 617 21.32 1.82 32.83
CA ARG A 617 22.39 0.85 32.56
C ARG A 617 22.26 -0.43 33.37
N LYS A 618 21.80 -0.34 34.62
CA LYS A 618 21.65 -1.49 35.51
C LYS A 618 20.52 -2.43 35.09
N LYS A 619 19.58 -1.97 34.26
CA LYS A 619 18.47 -2.76 33.73
C LYS A 619 18.62 -3.07 32.24
N ASN A 620 19.16 -2.14 31.48
CA ASN A 620 19.17 -2.20 30.02
C ASN A 620 20.37 -2.92 29.42
N LEU A 621 21.44 -3.20 30.19
CA LEU A 621 22.64 -3.88 29.70
C LEU A 621 22.90 -5.21 30.42
N LEU A 622 23.69 -6.06 29.75
CA LEU A 622 24.22 -7.31 30.30
C LEU A 622 25.12 -7.05 31.52
N MET A 623 25.16 -8.02 32.45
CA MET A 623 26.14 -7.99 33.54
C MET A 623 27.56 -8.17 32.99
N TYR A 624 28.47 -7.30 33.44
CA TYR A 624 29.78 -7.14 32.80
C TYR A 624 30.84 -8.14 33.27
N GLU A 625 30.62 -8.83 34.39
CA GLU A 625 31.63 -9.68 35.04
C GLU A 625 32.08 -10.86 34.18
N ASP A 626 31.22 -11.32 33.26
CA ASP A 626 31.46 -12.49 32.39
C ASP A 626 31.79 -12.13 30.93
N LEU A 627 31.99 -10.85 30.61
CA LEU A 627 32.19 -10.38 29.24
C LEU A 627 33.69 -10.27 28.89
N LYS A 628 34.11 -10.87 27.78
CA LYS A 628 35.44 -10.66 27.19
C LYS A 628 35.39 -9.51 26.20
N LEU A 629 35.88 -8.34 26.60
CA LEU A 629 35.91 -7.11 25.80
C LEU A 629 37.33 -6.87 25.27
N ASN A 630 37.51 -6.90 23.95
CA ASN A 630 38.84 -6.75 23.33
C ASN A 630 38.80 -5.76 22.15
N ASN A 631 39.49 -4.62 22.25
CA ASN A 631 39.66 -3.67 21.14
C ASN A 631 38.34 -3.14 20.53
N ASN A 632 37.28 -2.94 21.31
CA ASN A 632 36.10 -2.22 20.82
C ASN A 632 36.35 -0.71 20.84
N SER A 633 35.64 0.05 20.01
CA SER A 633 35.86 1.50 19.86
C SER A 633 34.55 2.27 19.73
N GLY A 634 34.38 3.29 20.57
CA GLY A 634 33.38 4.34 20.44
C GLY A 634 34.13 5.61 20.04
N LEU A 635 33.97 6.07 18.78
CA LEU A 635 34.85 7.10 18.24
C LEU A 635 34.71 8.44 18.98
N SER A 636 33.54 8.75 19.54
CA SER A 636 33.36 9.94 20.38
C SER A 636 33.68 9.66 21.86
N TYR A 637 33.05 8.64 22.47
CA TYR A 637 33.31 8.23 23.86
C TYR A 637 32.88 6.78 24.15
N GLY A 638 33.34 6.21 25.27
CA GLY A 638 32.89 4.90 25.76
C GLY A 638 33.20 3.73 24.82
N ASN A 639 34.46 3.29 24.80
CA ASN A 639 34.96 2.27 23.87
C ASN A 639 34.20 0.95 23.91
N ASP A 640 34.04 0.35 25.08
CA ASP A 640 33.34 -0.92 25.22
C ASP A 640 31.87 -0.69 25.56
N ILE A 641 31.61 -0.05 26.71
CA ILE A 641 30.26 0.11 27.26
C ILE A 641 30.03 1.58 27.56
N SER A 642 28.88 2.12 27.16
CA SER A 642 28.51 3.52 27.42
C SER A 642 27.01 3.70 27.60
N SER A 643 26.60 4.86 28.11
CA SER A 643 25.22 5.33 28.03
C SER A 643 25.11 6.79 27.61
N SER A 644 23.87 7.29 27.45
CA SER A 644 23.63 8.72 27.20
C SER A 644 24.15 9.59 28.35
N PRO A 645 24.37 10.89 28.11
CA PRO A 645 24.69 11.85 29.16
C PRO A 645 23.66 11.87 30.29
N ALA A 646 24.06 11.41 31.47
CA ALA A 646 23.19 11.31 32.63
C ALA A 646 23.23 12.59 33.48
N TYR A 647 24.42 13.18 33.64
CA TYR A 647 24.55 14.41 34.39
C TYR A 647 25.78 15.26 34.05
N ALA A 648 25.68 16.55 34.32
CA ALA A 648 26.77 17.51 34.26
C ALA A 648 27.24 17.86 35.68
N VAL A 649 28.54 17.77 35.95
CA VAL A 649 29.13 18.20 37.24
C VAL A 649 29.65 19.62 37.11
N ILE A 650 29.14 20.51 37.96
CA ILE A 650 29.64 21.88 38.09
C ILE A 650 30.97 21.90 38.83
N LYS A 651 31.98 22.55 38.24
CA LYS A 651 33.25 22.93 38.85
C LYS A 651 33.34 24.44 38.87
N SER A 652 33.39 25.02 40.06
CA SER A 652 33.55 26.45 40.27
C SER A 652 34.67 26.70 41.27
N LYS A 653 35.27 27.89 41.24
CA LYS A 653 36.23 28.35 42.26
C LYS A 653 35.54 28.91 43.52
N TYR A 654 34.22 28.77 43.58
CA TYR A 654 33.36 29.46 44.54
C TYR A 654 32.84 28.46 45.57
N ASP A 655 33.62 28.25 46.64
CA ASP A 655 33.22 27.32 47.70
C ASP A 655 32.05 27.87 48.55
N ASN A 656 31.98 29.20 48.69
CA ASN A 656 30.96 29.88 49.49
C ASN A 656 29.55 29.81 48.86
N GLU A 657 28.51 29.75 49.70
CA GLU A 657 27.10 29.87 49.30
C GLU A 657 26.72 31.26 48.83
N THR A 658 27.40 32.28 49.35
CA THR A 658 27.11 33.67 49.06
C THR A 658 28.29 34.33 48.36
N LEU A 659 28.03 34.91 47.19
CA LEU A 659 29.00 35.66 46.38
C LEU A 659 28.68 37.14 46.45
N TYR A 660 29.67 37.95 46.82
CA TYR A 660 29.57 39.40 46.86
C TYR A 660 30.28 39.97 45.64
N ILE A 661 29.51 40.54 44.71
CA ILE A 661 30.05 41.08 43.46
C ILE A 661 29.44 42.45 43.16
N PRO A 662 30.18 43.41 42.60
CA PRO A 662 29.57 44.63 42.07
C PRO A 662 28.74 44.29 40.82
N SER A 663 27.68 45.06 40.55
CA SER A 663 26.91 44.91 39.31
C SER A 663 27.81 45.15 38.10
N GLY A 664 27.69 44.36 37.05
CA GLY A 664 28.61 44.35 35.89
C GLY A 664 29.76 43.35 36.00
N SER A 665 29.91 42.66 37.14
CA SER A 665 30.94 41.62 37.33
C SER A 665 30.73 40.38 36.46
N TYR A 666 31.84 39.70 36.17
CA TYR A 666 31.88 38.42 35.46
C TYR A 666 32.08 37.26 36.45
N LEU A 667 31.28 36.20 36.28
CA LEU A 667 31.47 34.92 36.96
C LEU A 667 31.93 33.84 35.97
N SER A 668 32.69 32.86 36.47
CA SER A 668 33.16 31.72 35.68
C SER A 668 32.73 30.39 36.29
N PHE A 669 32.04 29.57 35.48
CA PHE A 669 31.64 28.20 35.83
C PHE A 669 32.04 27.24 34.72
N ASN A 670 32.52 26.05 35.10
CA ASN A 670 32.84 24.98 34.16
C ASN A 670 31.99 23.75 34.47
N PHE A 671 31.37 23.14 33.47
CA PHE A 671 30.59 21.92 33.63
C PHE A 671 31.24 20.80 32.82
N LYS A 672 31.31 19.61 33.42
CA LYS A 672 31.81 18.39 32.76
C LYS A 672 30.70 17.36 32.67
N LEU A 673 30.55 16.74 31.51
CA LEU A 673 29.48 15.77 31.24
C LEU A 673 29.91 14.34 31.63
N TYR A 674 28.98 13.59 32.21
CA TYR A 674 29.19 12.20 32.62
C TYR A 674 27.99 11.33 32.22
N ASP A 675 28.28 10.07 31.94
CA ASP A 675 27.27 9.04 31.70
C ASP A 675 26.73 8.46 33.03
N GLU A 676 25.86 7.45 32.94
CA GLU A 676 25.30 6.79 34.14
C GLU A 676 26.32 5.99 34.95
N SER A 677 27.49 5.73 34.36
CA SER A 677 28.59 4.97 34.92
C SER A 677 29.59 5.86 35.67
N ASN A 678 29.33 7.16 35.72
CA ASN A 678 30.25 8.19 36.16
C ASN A 678 31.55 8.27 35.33
N ILE A 679 31.49 7.86 34.06
CA ILE A 679 32.58 8.03 33.10
C ILE A 679 32.45 9.41 32.46
N PHE A 680 33.55 10.16 32.41
CA PHE A 680 33.59 11.46 31.75
C PHE A 680 33.39 11.29 30.24
N ILE A 681 32.46 12.05 29.68
CA ILE A 681 32.16 12.04 28.24
C ILE A 681 33.03 13.10 27.58
N GLU A 682 34.14 12.70 26.98
CA GLU A 682 35.05 13.62 26.26
C GLU A 682 34.45 14.15 24.95
N ASP A 683 33.46 13.48 24.37
CA ASP A 683 32.79 13.83 23.11
C ASP A 683 33.74 14.34 22.01
N LYS A 684 34.70 13.50 21.59
CA LYS A 684 35.77 13.87 20.65
C LYS A 684 35.26 14.39 19.30
N MET A 685 34.04 14.04 18.93
CA MET A 685 33.40 14.44 17.68
C MET A 685 32.49 15.67 17.82
N ASN A 686 32.35 16.25 19.02
CA ASN A 686 31.42 17.36 19.33
C ASN A 686 29.96 17.06 18.96
N TYR A 687 29.53 15.80 19.12
CA TYR A 687 28.16 15.37 18.82
C TYR A 687 27.13 15.95 19.80
N LEU A 688 27.55 16.24 21.04
CA LEU A 688 26.69 16.66 22.14
C LEU A 688 26.59 18.19 22.31
N ASN A 689 26.94 18.95 21.26
CA ASN A 689 26.88 20.42 21.28
C ASN A 689 25.47 21.01 21.41
N LYS A 690 24.43 20.19 21.26
CA LYS A 690 23.03 20.55 21.51
C LYS A 690 22.67 20.61 22.99
N ILE A 691 23.48 20.02 23.88
CA ILE A 691 23.29 20.15 25.32
C ILE A 691 23.79 21.54 25.73
N THR A 692 22.92 22.33 26.33
CA THR A 692 23.25 23.69 26.76
C THR A 692 22.96 23.90 28.23
N ILE A 693 23.74 24.76 28.87
CA ILE A 693 23.47 25.19 30.25
C ILE A 693 23.11 26.67 30.19
N ARG A 694 21.96 27.01 30.78
CA ARG A 694 21.45 28.35 30.93
C ARG A 694 21.51 28.76 32.40
N ALA A 695 22.15 29.88 32.67
CA ALA A 695 22.13 30.54 33.96
C ALA A 695 20.98 31.55 34.01
N GLU A 696 20.26 31.56 35.13
CA GLU A 696 19.11 32.41 35.39
C GLU A 696 19.22 33.06 36.77
N LEU A 697 18.76 34.29 36.89
CA LEU A 697 18.86 35.07 38.12
C LEU A 697 17.46 35.36 38.66
N TYR A 698 17.20 34.87 39.88
CA TYR A 698 15.93 35.02 40.57
C TYR A 698 16.04 36.03 41.70
N ASN A 699 15.01 36.84 41.89
CA ASN A 699 14.87 37.73 43.03
C ASN A 699 13.44 37.63 43.56
N THR A 700 13.28 37.63 44.88
CA THR A 700 11.97 37.63 45.54
C THR A 700 11.15 38.90 45.27
N ILE A 701 11.80 40.01 44.90
CA ILE A 701 11.17 41.35 44.80
C ILE A 701 10.82 41.74 43.34
N ASN A 702 10.95 40.84 42.36
CA ASN A 702 10.74 41.16 40.92
C ASN A 702 11.60 42.34 40.43
N SER A 703 12.78 42.53 41.03
CA SER A 703 13.70 43.60 40.65
C SER A 703 14.30 43.34 39.26
N LYS A 704 14.43 44.42 38.48
CA LYS A 704 15.01 44.38 37.14
C LYS A 704 16.42 43.78 37.22
N ASN A 705 16.67 42.76 36.41
CA ASN A 705 17.98 42.16 36.22
C ASN A 705 18.20 41.82 34.75
N TYR A 706 19.46 41.67 34.38
CA TYR A 706 19.87 41.31 33.03
C TYR A 706 21.16 40.48 33.10
N LEU A 707 21.19 39.36 32.39
CA LEU A 707 22.34 38.48 32.30
C LEU A 707 22.87 38.49 30.85
N THR A 708 24.19 38.48 30.69
CA THR A 708 24.83 38.21 29.38
C THR A 708 25.85 37.10 29.53
N GLY A 709 26.15 36.37 28.44
CA GLY A 709 27.02 35.20 28.50
C GLY A 709 26.49 34.10 29.42
N ASN A 710 25.17 34.01 29.57
CA ASN A 710 24.48 33.10 30.47
C ASN A 710 24.12 31.75 29.85
N ILE A 711 24.58 31.49 28.63
CA ILE A 711 24.41 30.21 27.95
C ILE A 711 25.79 29.69 27.56
N CYS A 712 26.07 28.42 27.84
CA CYS A 712 27.17 27.70 27.22
C CYS A 712 26.64 26.41 26.58
N THR A 713 27.34 25.92 25.57
CA THR A 713 27.12 24.62 24.93
C THR A 713 28.27 23.68 25.31
N PHE A 714 28.00 22.38 25.37
CA PHE A 714 29.06 21.40 25.59
C PHE A 714 29.92 21.21 24.34
N THR A 715 31.22 21.39 24.48
CA THR A 715 32.23 21.08 23.45
C THR A 715 33.30 20.21 24.09
N TYR A 716 33.63 19.08 23.49
CA TYR A 716 34.53 18.09 24.07
C TYR A 716 34.16 17.71 25.52
N GLY A 717 32.86 17.54 25.80
CA GLY A 717 32.39 17.19 27.14
C GLY A 717 32.42 18.30 28.18
N GLU A 718 32.83 19.52 27.81
CA GLU A 718 32.95 20.66 28.71
C GLU A 718 32.08 21.85 28.26
N CYS A 719 31.44 22.53 29.22
CA CYS A 719 30.67 23.74 29.02
C CYS A 719 31.25 24.85 29.89
N LYS A 720 31.82 25.90 29.28
CA LYS A 720 32.53 26.98 29.99
C LYS A 720 31.72 28.28 29.94
N LEU A 721 31.06 28.64 31.04
CA LEU A 721 30.44 29.96 31.25
C LEU A 721 31.49 30.95 31.78
N ASN A 722 32.46 31.35 30.96
CA ASN A 722 33.53 32.26 31.41
C ASN A 722 33.12 33.74 31.40
N ASN A 723 32.06 34.08 30.67
CA ASN A 723 31.65 35.46 30.40
C ASN A 723 30.27 35.78 30.98
N LEU A 724 29.85 35.09 32.06
CA LEU A 724 28.56 35.34 32.71
C LEU A 724 28.61 36.70 33.42
N LYS A 725 28.10 37.75 32.76
CA LYS A 725 28.01 39.11 33.32
C LYS A 725 26.64 39.29 33.99
N ILE A 726 26.65 39.75 35.24
CA ILE A 726 25.44 40.01 36.02
C ILE A 726 25.19 41.51 36.13
N LEU A 727 24.10 42.01 35.55
CA LEU A 727 23.64 43.39 35.68
C LEU A 727 22.34 43.42 36.49
N ALA A 728 22.40 43.96 37.69
CA ALA A 728 21.29 43.87 38.64
C ALA A 728 21.30 45.02 39.65
N ALA A 729 20.13 45.39 40.16
CA ALA A 729 20.02 46.36 41.26
C ALA A 729 20.68 45.81 42.54
N LYS A 730 21.07 46.69 43.46
CA LYS A 730 21.76 46.34 44.72
C LYS A 730 20.85 45.57 45.68
N GLU A 731 20.71 44.26 45.47
CA GLU A 731 19.85 43.37 46.24
C GLU A 731 20.47 41.96 46.31
N GLN A 732 19.75 41.03 46.95
CA GLN A 732 20.09 39.61 46.98
C GLN A 732 19.34 38.87 45.87
N TYR A 733 20.07 38.04 45.14
CA TYR A 733 19.56 37.21 44.06
C TYR A 733 19.96 35.75 44.26
N THR A 734 19.26 34.84 43.62
CA THR A 734 19.62 33.42 43.52
C THR A 734 19.98 33.12 42.06
N LEU A 735 21.24 32.82 41.80
CA LEU A 735 21.71 32.34 40.50
C LEU A 735 21.45 30.84 40.41
N LYS A 736 20.62 30.42 39.45
CA LYS A 736 20.29 29.01 39.19
C LYS A 736 20.81 28.58 37.82
N PHE A 737 21.21 27.32 37.72
CA PHE A 737 21.58 26.71 36.44
C PHE A 737 20.53 25.70 36.00
N ASN A 738 20.05 25.90 34.78
CA ASN A 738 19.18 24.97 34.07
C ASN A 738 19.98 24.32 32.93
N ILE A 739 19.69 23.06 32.66
CA ILE A 739 20.25 22.32 31.54
C ILE A 739 19.14 22.08 30.53
N ASP A 740 19.37 22.47 29.29
CA ASP A 740 18.49 22.21 28.16
C ASP A 740 19.15 21.12 27.32
N SER A 741 18.50 19.96 27.28
CA SER A 741 19.03 18.73 26.70
C SER A 741 17.89 17.89 26.16
N ILE A 742 18.10 17.27 24.99
CA ILE A 742 17.21 16.21 24.47
C ILE A 742 17.32 14.92 25.29
N TYR A 743 18.36 14.82 26.12
CA TYR A 743 18.55 13.74 27.07
C TYR A 743 18.03 14.18 28.44
N ASN A 744 17.61 13.24 29.28
CA ASN A 744 17.24 13.49 30.68
C ASN A 744 18.47 13.81 31.58
N THR A 745 19.40 14.61 31.07
CA THR A 745 20.63 15.01 31.74
C THR A 745 20.32 15.96 32.88
N THR A 746 20.88 15.69 34.07
CA THR A 746 20.70 16.55 35.25
C THR A 746 21.99 17.28 35.62
N ILE A 747 21.94 18.33 36.42
CA ILE A 747 23.15 18.93 37.00
C ILE A 747 23.42 18.28 38.36
N LYS A 748 24.65 17.79 38.60
CA LYS A 748 25.14 17.35 39.92
C LYS A 748 26.05 18.42 40.52
N GLY A 749 25.89 18.62 41.83
CA GLY A 749 26.60 19.65 42.61
C GLY A 749 25.68 20.82 42.97
N LYS A 750 26.29 21.95 43.35
CA LYS A 750 25.59 23.14 43.81
C LYS A 750 24.91 23.86 42.64
N LYS A 751 23.59 23.73 42.56
CA LYS A 751 22.77 24.30 41.47
C LYS A 751 22.44 25.77 41.67
N GLU A 752 22.56 26.26 42.90
CA GLU A 752 22.13 27.59 43.31
C GLU A 752 23.23 28.32 44.07
N TYR A 753 23.44 29.60 43.75
CA TYR A 753 24.36 30.49 44.46
C TYR A 753 23.60 31.75 44.88
N ASN A 754 23.76 32.17 46.13
CA ASN A 754 23.23 33.44 46.60
C ASN A 754 24.18 34.55 46.13
N ILE A 755 23.69 35.49 45.34
CA ILE A 755 24.47 36.61 44.82
C ILE A 755 24.01 37.89 45.52
N ILE A 756 24.94 38.56 46.21
CA ILE A 756 24.70 39.86 46.82
C ILE A 756 25.40 40.91 45.96
N ILE A 757 24.61 41.78 45.33
CA ILE A 757 25.13 42.86 44.51
C ILE A 757 25.62 43.99 45.43
N THR A 758 26.91 44.32 45.32
CA THR A 758 27.58 45.38 46.08
C THR A 758 27.73 46.67 45.26
N ASN A 759 28.16 47.76 45.90
CA ASN A 759 28.44 49.01 45.21
C ASN A 759 29.72 48.90 44.35
N CYS A 760 29.86 49.75 43.32
CA CYS A 760 31.11 49.86 42.54
C CYS A 760 32.30 50.18 43.45
N SER A 761 33.45 49.60 43.15
CA SER A 761 34.71 49.95 43.83
C SER A 761 35.17 51.36 43.43
N LYS A 762 36.08 51.95 44.21
CA LYS A 762 36.55 53.34 43.99
C LYS A 762 37.23 53.58 42.63
N ASN A 763 37.65 52.52 41.94
CA ASN A 763 38.39 52.58 40.67
C ASN A 763 37.52 52.24 39.45
N GLU A 764 36.24 51.91 39.68
CA GLU A 764 35.27 51.59 38.63
C GLU A 764 34.32 52.78 38.45
N ILE A 765 33.90 53.01 37.21
CA ILE A 765 32.84 53.98 36.91
C ILE A 765 31.50 53.24 36.89
N GLY A 766 30.50 53.84 37.53
CA GLY A 766 29.12 53.37 37.45
C GLY A 766 28.49 53.89 36.16
N ILE A 767 28.13 52.99 35.25
CA ILE A 767 27.46 53.28 34.00
C ILE A 767 26.02 52.79 34.12
N LEU A 768 25.05 53.68 33.99
CA LEU A 768 23.64 53.30 33.92
C LEU A 768 23.34 52.79 32.50
N SER A 769 22.97 51.52 32.40
CA SER A 769 22.40 50.98 31.16
C SER A 769 21.08 51.69 30.82
N ASN A 770 20.65 51.62 29.55
CA ASN A 770 19.37 52.17 29.10
C ASN A 770 18.16 51.63 29.88
N ASN A 771 18.30 50.49 30.55
CA ASN A 771 17.25 49.88 31.37
C ASN A 771 17.24 50.38 32.82
N GLY A 772 18.12 51.32 33.17
CA GLY A 772 18.28 51.88 34.51
C GLY A 772 19.12 51.02 35.46
N LEU A 773 19.81 49.98 34.97
CA LEU A 773 20.67 49.12 35.79
C LEU A 773 22.10 49.66 35.80
N LEU A 774 22.68 49.79 37.00
CA LEU A 774 24.06 50.22 37.21
C LEU A 774 25.02 49.09 36.79
N SER A 775 26.01 49.37 35.94
CA SER A 775 27.14 48.50 35.58
C SER A 775 28.42 49.16 36.09
N CYS A 776 29.20 48.47 36.88
CA CYS A 776 30.51 48.94 37.32
C CYS A 776 31.55 48.49 36.28
N GLU A 777 32.15 49.43 35.56
CA GLU A 777 33.11 49.12 34.50
C GLU A 777 34.45 49.83 34.75
N THR A 778 35.53 49.21 34.28
CA THR A 778 36.84 49.86 34.20
C THR A 778 36.94 50.54 32.82
N PRO A 779 37.14 51.86 32.73
CA PRO A 779 37.08 52.58 31.45
C PRO A 779 38.20 52.15 30.49
N ILE A 780 37.85 51.87 29.23
CA ILE A 780 38.77 51.60 28.11
C ILE A 780 38.53 52.68 27.05
N CYS A 781 39.52 53.53 26.77
CA CYS A 781 39.41 54.59 25.75
C CYS A 781 39.88 54.06 24.38
N ASN A 782 39.03 54.14 23.35
CA ASN A 782 39.39 53.84 21.95
C ASN A 782 39.14 55.07 21.07
N SER A 783 40.05 55.37 20.14
CA SER A 783 40.24 56.72 19.57
C SER A 783 39.48 57.03 18.27
N GLU A 784 38.68 56.13 17.70
CA GLU A 784 38.01 56.39 16.41
C GLU A 784 36.57 55.87 16.38
N CYS A 785 35.59 56.79 16.45
CA CYS A 785 34.17 56.54 16.18
C CYS A 785 33.73 57.41 15.00
N PRO A 786 33.32 56.83 13.85
CA PRO A 786 32.88 57.59 12.70
C PRO A 786 31.41 57.99 12.81
N THR A 787 31.12 59.28 12.70
CA THR A 787 29.78 59.84 12.50
C THR A 787 29.71 60.47 11.11
N THR A 788 28.70 60.09 10.31
CA THR A 788 28.04 60.85 9.21
C THR A 788 27.69 60.02 7.96
N THR A 789 26.62 59.22 8.00
CA THR A 789 25.83 58.84 6.81
C THR A 789 24.44 58.32 7.23
N THR A 790 23.45 59.17 7.50
CA THR A 790 22.09 58.67 7.90
C THR A 790 20.91 59.31 7.15
N ALA A 791 21.10 60.30 6.27
CA ALA A 791 19.95 60.96 5.62
C ALA A 791 19.56 60.38 4.24
N ILE A 792 20.50 59.86 3.44
CA ILE A 792 20.18 59.20 2.14
C ILE A 792 19.55 57.81 2.35
N TYR A 793 19.78 57.21 3.53
CA TYR A 793 19.37 55.84 3.83
C TYR A 793 17.84 55.70 3.97
N ASN A 794 17.12 56.73 4.42
CA ASN A 794 15.70 56.60 4.77
C ASN A 794 14.75 56.52 3.56
N PHE A 795 14.98 57.27 2.47
CA PHE A 795 14.10 57.21 1.29
C PHE A 795 14.20 55.88 0.54
N ILE A 796 15.42 55.34 0.40
CA ILE A 796 15.67 54.05 -0.23
C ILE A 796 15.03 52.93 0.60
N ILE A 797 15.13 52.99 1.93
CA ILE A 797 14.48 52.02 2.80
C ILE A 797 12.96 52.09 2.70
N GLU A 798 12.36 53.29 2.74
CA GLU A 798 10.90 53.42 2.64
C GLU A 798 10.38 52.91 1.28
N SER A 799 11.09 53.23 0.20
CA SER A 799 10.74 52.73 -1.14
C SER A 799 10.89 51.21 -1.24
N PHE A 800 11.95 50.66 -0.65
CA PHE A 800 12.18 49.22 -0.62
C PHE A 800 11.11 48.50 0.23
N TYR A 801 10.74 49.07 1.38
CA TYR A 801 9.67 48.55 2.23
C TYR A 801 8.33 48.54 1.49
N PHE A 802 8.00 49.62 0.77
CA PHE A 802 6.78 49.66 -0.04
C PHE A 802 6.78 48.56 -1.11
N VAL A 803 7.87 48.41 -1.87
CA VAL A 803 7.97 47.39 -2.93
C VAL A 803 7.85 45.99 -2.34
N LEU A 804 8.47 45.72 -1.18
CA LEU A 804 8.35 44.44 -0.49
C LEU A 804 6.93 44.19 0.04
N ALA A 805 6.27 45.20 0.61
CA ALA A 805 4.90 45.10 1.09
C ALA A 805 3.94 44.77 -0.06
N LEU A 806 4.00 45.56 -1.14
CA LEU A 806 3.19 45.33 -2.35
C LEU A 806 3.50 43.97 -2.99
N SER A 807 4.77 43.58 -3.05
CA SER A 807 5.18 42.26 -3.57
C SER A 807 4.59 41.12 -2.73
N GLY A 808 4.59 41.25 -1.41
CA GLY A 808 4.00 40.27 -0.49
C GLY A 808 2.49 40.15 -0.67
N GLU A 809 1.78 41.28 -0.68
CA GLU A 809 0.32 41.32 -0.85
C GLU A 809 -0.12 40.73 -2.21
N VAL A 810 0.53 41.14 -3.30
CA VAL A 810 0.25 40.61 -4.65
C VAL A 810 0.50 39.10 -4.71
N LEU A 811 1.57 38.61 -4.06
CA LEU A 811 1.85 37.18 -4.00
C LEU A 811 0.71 36.41 -3.30
N ILE A 812 0.26 36.89 -2.14
CA ILE A 812 -0.85 36.26 -1.41
C ILE A 812 -2.14 36.29 -2.26
N LEU A 813 -2.45 37.40 -2.92
CA LEU A 813 -3.61 37.52 -3.80
C LEU A 813 -3.55 36.53 -4.99
N ILE A 814 -2.37 36.37 -5.59
CA ILE A 814 -2.16 35.38 -6.67
C ILE A 814 -2.38 33.96 -6.15
N VAL A 815 -1.81 33.62 -4.98
CA VAL A 815 -1.99 32.31 -4.35
C VAL A 815 -3.46 32.06 -4.04
N PHE A 816 -4.15 33.02 -3.41
CA PHE A 816 -5.58 32.91 -3.09
C PHE A 816 -6.43 32.74 -4.34
N SER A 817 -6.14 33.52 -5.38
CA SER A 817 -6.79 33.39 -6.68
C SER A 817 -6.59 31.98 -7.24
N LEU A 818 -5.36 31.46 -7.27
CA LEU A 818 -5.08 30.09 -7.75
C LEU A 818 -5.91 29.04 -7.00
N PHE A 819 -5.90 29.04 -5.66
CA PHE A 819 -6.68 28.09 -4.87
C PHE A 819 -8.18 28.16 -5.16
N ILE A 820 -8.75 29.37 -5.25
CA ILE A 820 -10.17 29.53 -5.59
C ILE A 820 -10.45 29.03 -7.00
N PHE A 821 -9.61 29.37 -7.97
CA PHE A 821 -9.78 28.90 -9.35
C PHE A 821 -9.70 27.36 -9.43
N TYR A 822 -8.72 26.73 -8.77
CA TYR A 822 -8.62 25.28 -8.68
C TYR A 822 -9.88 24.66 -8.09
N GLY A 823 -10.34 25.15 -6.94
CA GLY A 823 -11.56 24.65 -6.31
C GLY A 823 -12.78 24.78 -7.21
N THR A 824 -12.95 25.92 -7.91
CA THR A 824 -14.12 26.15 -8.77
C THR A 824 -14.11 25.36 -10.07
N GLU A 825 -12.93 25.02 -10.61
CA GLU A 825 -12.82 24.33 -11.91
C GLU A 825 -12.67 22.81 -11.75
N LEU A 826 -12.13 22.32 -10.62
CA LEU A 826 -11.97 20.89 -10.33
C LEU A 826 -13.05 20.32 -9.41
N GLY A 827 -13.71 21.15 -8.60
CA GLY A 827 -14.80 20.71 -7.74
C GLY A 827 -16.01 20.21 -8.53
N ILE A 828 -16.82 19.36 -7.90
CA ILE A 828 -18.13 18.95 -8.40
C ILE A 828 -19.21 19.71 -7.64
N LYS A 829 -20.20 20.27 -8.35
CA LYS A 829 -21.33 20.94 -7.70
C LYS A 829 -22.18 19.94 -6.92
N ASP A 830 -22.39 20.18 -5.62
CA ASP A 830 -23.26 19.37 -4.77
C ASP A 830 -24.73 19.55 -5.18
N CYS A 831 -25.36 18.48 -5.62
CA CYS A 831 -26.76 18.48 -6.03
C CYS A 831 -27.73 18.47 -4.85
N ASN A 832 -27.29 18.06 -3.65
CA ASN A 832 -28.15 17.92 -2.47
C ASN A 832 -28.43 19.24 -1.76
N ASN A 833 -27.77 20.33 -2.18
CA ASN A 833 -27.70 21.56 -1.41
C ASN A 833 -28.73 22.61 -1.85
N GLU A 834 -30.00 22.23 -2.09
CA GLU A 834 -31.08 23.21 -2.34
C GLU A 834 -31.40 24.06 -1.09
N ASN A 835 -30.93 23.67 0.10
CA ASN A 835 -31.15 24.40 1.36
C ASN A 835 -30.10 25.46 1.71
N THR A 836 -28.94 25.56 1.04
CA THR A 836 -27.91 26.57 1.38
C THR A 836 -28.22 27.99 0.92
N GLN A 837 -29.27 28.21 0.11
CA GLN A 837 -29.78 29.57 -0.10
C GLN A 837 -30.25 30.25 1.21
N VAL A 838 -30.49 29.48 2.28
CA VAL A 838 -30.99 29.98 3.57
C VAL A 838 -29.89 30.61 4.45
N LEU A 839 -28.61 30.24 4.30
CA LEU A 839 -27.54 30.74 5.20
C LEU A 839 -26.94 32.09 4.79
N LEU A 840 -27.08 32.49 3.52
CA LEU A 840 -26.65 33.80 3.00
C LEU A 840 -27.79 34.84 2.96
N THR A 841 -29.04 34.39 2.98
CA THR A 841 -30.22 35.28 3.04
C THR A 841 -30.50 35.79 4.46
N SER A 842 -29.98 35.14 5.51
CA SER A 842 -30.11 35.62 6.89
C SER A 842 -29.31 36.90 7.20
N PHE A 843 -28.35 37.28 6.35
CA PHE A 843 -27.62 38.55 6.47
C PHE A 843 -28.31 39.73 5.77
N PHE A 844 -29.30 39.48 4.89
CA PHE A 844 -30.06 40.55 4.24
C PHE A 844 -31.55 40.18 4.11
N LYS A 845 -32.32 40.78 5.02
CA LYS A 845 -33.72 41.21 4.88
C LYS A 845 -34.83 40.32 5.48
N ASN A 846 -35.66 41.04 6.22
CA ASN A 846 -36.89 40.72 6.92
C ASN A 846 -38.07 40.25 6.04
N ASN A 847 -39.00 39.60 6.75
CA ASN A 847 -40.46 39.47 6.55
C ASN A 847 -41.03 38.26 5.80
N LYS A 848 -41.41 37.27 6.64
CA LYS A 848 -42.76 36.74 6.90
C LYS A 848 -43.58 36.02 5.80
N ASN A 849 -43.94 34.80 6.21
CA ASN A 849 -45.25 34.14 6.17
C ASN A 849 -45.65 33.37 4.91
N SER A 850 -45.75 32.04 5.04
CA SER A 850 -47.06 31.39 5.06
C SER A 850 -46.96 29.94 5.55
N THR A 851 -47.77 29.65 6.56
CA THR A 851 -48.10 28.35 7.15
C THR A 851 -48.91 27.48 6.19
N PHE A 852 -48.66 26.17 6.17
CA PHE A 852 -49.69 25.18 5.80
C PHE A 852 -49.63 23.95 6.72
N PRO A 853 -50.78 23.28 6.98
CA PRO A 853 -51.01 22.45 8.15
C PRO A 853 -50.99 20.94 7.88
N GLU A 854 -50.79 20.25 8.99
CA GLU A 854 -51.22 18.93 9.45
C GLU A 854 -52.42 18.23 8.77
N ILE A 855 -52.47 16.88 8.95
CA ILE A 855 -53.65 15.96 8.96
C ILE A 855 -54.04 15.39 7.55
N VAL A 856 -54.18 14.08 7.25
CA VAL A 856 -54.34 12.84 8.05
C VAL A 856 -54.60 11.58 7.16
N LYS A 857 -54.42 10.39 7.77
CA LYS A 857 -55.04 9.05 7.53
C LYS A 857 -54.67 8.18 6.32
N THR A 858 -53.79 7.23 6.62
CA THR A 858 -54.01 5.76 6.59
C THR A 858 -55.34 5.23 6.01
N ASN A 859 -55.22 4.26 5.11
CA ASN A 859 -56.14 3.12 5.06
C ASN A 859 -55.39 1.81 4.72
N THR A 860 -55.79 0.82 5.49
CA THR A 860 -55.36 -0.57 5.60
C THR A 860 -55.85 -1.45 4.45
N MET A 861 -55.01 -2.41 4.04
CA MET A 861 -55.39 -3.72 3.51
C MET A 861 -54.13 -4.60 3.57
N ASP A 862 -54.11 -5.90 3.84
CA ASP A 862 -55.00 -6.89 4.47
C ASP A 862 -54.16 -8.17 4.32
N LYS A 863 -53.59 -8.66 5.43
CA LYS A 863 -52.72 -9.85 5.44
C LYS A 863 -53.59 -11.05 5.80
N SER A 864 -53.73 -11.99 4.88
CA SER A 864 -54.11 -13.34 5.25
C SER A 864 -53.41 -14.38 4.38
N ILE A 865 -53.16 -15.54 4.99
CA ILE A 865 -52.58 -16.77 4.43
C ILE A 865 -51.04 -16.84 4.51
N LEU A 866 -50.51 -17.23 5.68
CA LEU A 866 -49.81 -18.51 5.84
C LEU A 866 -49.54 -18.74 7.34
N GLN A 867 -50.18 -19.76 7.90
CA GLN A 867 -49.87 -20.26 9.23
C GLN A 867 -49.93 -21.79 9.19
N LYS A 868 -48.82 -22.43 9.58
CA LYS A 868 -48.71 -23.58 10.51
C LYS A 868 -47.62 -24.57 10.08
N SER A 869 -46.50 -24.54 10.80
CA SER A 869 -45.93 -25.74 11.40
C SER A 869 -45.19 -25.33 12.68
N ASP A 870 -45.26 -26.22 13.67
CA ASP A 870 -45.17 -25.96 15.09
C ASP A 870 -43.76 -26.15 15.71
N LEU A 871 -43.62 -25.59 16.93
CA LEU A 871 -42.85 -26.04 18.11
C LEU A 871 -41.40 -25.56 18.37
N ASN A 872 -41.35 -24.63 19.33
CA ASN A 872 -40.56 -24.64 20.58
C ASN A 872 -39.04 -24.42 20.57
N ASN A 873 -38.63 -23.19 20.89
CA ASN A 873 -37.72 -22.92 22.01
C ASN A 873 -37.78 -21.43 22.44
N PRO A 874 -37.94 -21.09 23.73
CA PRO A 874 -37.95 -19.71 24.19
C PRO A 874 -36.54 -19.29 24.58
N VAL A 875 -35.96 -18.33 23.86
CA VAL A 875 -34.86 -17.53 24.39
C VAL A 875 -35.22 -16.06 24.25
N SER A 876 -35.42 -15.46 25.42
CA SER A 876 -35.56 -14.03 25.67
C SER A 876 -34.36 -13.25 25.14
N SER A 877 -34.60 -12.16 24.40
CA SER A 877 -34.30 -10.80 24.86
C SER A 877 -34.27 -9.77 23.71
N VAL A 878 -34.71 -8.55 24.09
CA VAL A 878 -34.47 -7.23 23.48
C VAL A 878 -35.38 -6.79 22.33
N GLU A 879 -36.48 -6.13 22.72
CA GLU A 879 -37.13 -5.06 21.96
C GLU A 879 -36.19 -3.85 21.85
N TYR A 880 -35.88 -3.40 20.63
CA TYR A 880 -35.71 -1.97 20.28
C TYR A 880 -35.69 -1.84 18.75
N ALA A 881 -36.82 -1.46 18.16
CA ALA A 881 -36.87 -0.86 16.82
C ALA A 881 -38.17 -0.04 16.72
N ARG A 882 -38.06 1.29 16.81
CA ARG A 882 -39.12 2.24 16.42
C ARG A 882 -38.59 3.19 15.37
N ASP A 883 -39.42 3.36 14.35
CA ASP A 883 -39.59 4.50 13.44
C ASP A 883 -38.33 5.03 12.72
N TYR A 884 -38.06 4.44 11.56
CA TYR A 884 -37.29 5.07 10.48
C TYR A 884 -38.24 5.87 9.57
N ASP A 885 -37.96 7.16 9.41
CA ASP A 885 -38.75 8.12 8.65
C ASP A 885 -38.58 7.92 7.13
N VAL A 886 -39.62 7.38 6.49
CA VAL A 886 -39.67 7.03 5.06
C VAL A 886 -39.56 8.26 4.14
N ASN A 887 -39.71 9.48 4.67
CA ASN A 887 -39.68 10.70 3.86
C ASN A 887 -38.25 11.13 3.43
N ASN A 888 -37.20 10.73 4.15
CA ASN A 888 -35.82 11.07 3.75
C ASN A 888 -35.36 10.25 2.54
N ILE A 889 -35.77 8.98 2.43
CA ILE A 889 -35.39 8.09 1.32
C ILE A 889 -35.97 8.58 -0.02
N ALA A 890 -37.16 9.18 -0.02
CA ALA A 890 -37.76 9.72 -1.24
C ALA A 890 -37.00 10.94 -1.79
N THR A 891 -36.39 11.74 -0.91
CA THR A 891 -35.64 12.95 -1.31
C THR A 891 -34.27 12.57 -1.89
N ASP A 892 -33.60 11.59 -1.29
CA ASP A 892 -32.31 11.07 -1.77
C ASP A 892 -32.45 10.35 -3.12
N VAL A 893 -33.53 9.57 -3.31
CA VAL A 893 -33.80 8.87 -4.59
C VAL A 893 -34.14 9.86 -5.72
N ILE A 894 -34.82 10.98 -5.42
CA ILE A 894 -35.13 12.01 -6.43
C ILE A 894 -33.87 12.77 -6.84
N CYS A 895 -32.92 13.02 -5.93
CA CYS A 895 -31.64 13.65 -6.27
C CYS A 895 -30.74 12.72 -7.09
N TYR A 896 -30.73 11.42 -6.79
CA TYR A 896 -30.01 10.40 -7.57
C TYR A 896 -30.57 10.27 -8.99
N MET A 897 -31.90 10.32 -9.16
CA MET A 897 -32.52 10.24 -10.49
C MET A 897 -32.37 11.53 -11.33
N ASN A 898 -32.23 12.69 -10.70
CA ASN A 898 -32.02 13.96 -11.38
C ASN A 898 -30.54 14.21 -11.74
N SER A 899 -29.59 13.76 -10.89
CA SER A 899 -28.15 13.82 -11.21
C SER A 899 -27.79 12.90 -12.39
N ALA A 900 -28.31 11.66 -12.41
CA ALA A 900 -28.16 10.72 -13.53
C ALA A 900 -28.79 11.22 -14.85
N ARG A 901 -29.76 12.14 -14.81
CA ARG A 901 -30.38 12.75 -16.00
C ARG A 901 -29.67 14.00 -16.51
N SER A 902 -28.82 14.62 -15.70
CA SER A 902 -28.11 15.87 -16.06
C SER A 902 -26.63 15.67 -16.38
N GLU A 903 -26.16 14.42 -16.44
CA GLU A 903 -24.79 14.08 -16.84
C GLU A 903 -24.49 14.64 -18.24
N LYS A 904 -23.96 15.86 -18.26
CA LYS A 904 -23.03 16.25 -19.32
C LYS A 904 -21.90 15.23 -19.22
N HIS A 905 -21.89 14.24 -20.10
CA HIS A 905 -20.71 13.41 -20.32
C HIS A 905 -19.51 14.33 -20.43
N TYR A 906 -18.68 14.39 -19.40
CA TYR A 906 -17.41 15.07 -19.47
C TYR A 906 -16.54 14.23 -20.38
N SER A 907 -16.54 14.58 -21.67
CA SER A 907 -15.59 13.98 -22.61
C SER A 907 -14.17 14.21 -22.07
N THR A 908 -13.28 13.25 -22.30
CA THR A 908 -11.85 13.39 -22.00
C THR A 908 -11.29 14.69 -22.58
N GLU A 909 -11.86 15.17 -23.70
CA GLU A 909 -11.56 16.47 -24.29
C GLU A 909 -11.93 17.66 -23.38
N ASN A 910 -13.14 17.68 -22.80
CA ASN A 910 -13.55 18.74 -21.87
C ASN A 910 -12.67 18.77 -20.62
N PHE A 911 -12.33 17.60 -20.09
CA PHE A 911 -11.44 17.51 -18.93
C PHE A 911 -10.01 17.99 -19.26
N ASN A 912 -9.44 17.53 -20.38
CA ASN A 912 -8.14 18.00 -20.85
C ASN A 912 -8.12 19.51 -21.14
N LYS A 913 -9.26 20.07 -21.57
CA LYS A 913 -9.42 21.52 -21.76
C LYS A 913 -9.41 22.26 -20.42
N THR A 914 -10.08 21.75 -19.39
CA THR A 914 -10.02 22.31 -18.02
C THR A 914 -8.60 22.23 -17.46
N LEU A 915 -7.92 21.09 -17.60
CA LEU A 915 -6.53 20.92 -17.15
C LEU A 915 -5.58 21.88 -17.86
N THR A 916 -5.72 22.02 -19.19
CA THR A 916 -4.92 22.97 -19.99
C THR A 916 -5.16 24.41 -19.56
N LYS A 917 -6.42 24.77 -19.27
CA LYS A 917 -6.80 26.10 -18.76
C LYS A 917 -6.15 26.39 -17.40
N LEU A 918 -6.16 25.42 -16.48
CA LEU A 918 -5.52 25.57 -15.16
C LEU A 918 -3.99 25.67 -15.28
N CYS A 919 -3.37 24.88 -16.15
CA CYS A 919 -1.93 24.98 -16.42
C CYS A 919 -1.56 26.34 -17.02
N SER A 920 -2.36 26.83 -18.00
CA SER A 920 -2.19 28.17 -18.58
C SER A 920 -2.25 29.25 -17.51
N LEU A 921 -3.22 29.16 -16.61
CA LEU A 921 -3.41 30.12 -15.53
C LEU A 921 -2.18 30.20 -14.60
N ASN A 922 -1.58 29.07 -14.23
CA ASN A 922 -0.34 29.08 -13.43
C ASN A 922 0.82 29.74 -14.16
N ILE A 923 0.95 29.48 -15.46
CA ILE A 923 2.00 30.08 -16.28
C ILE A 923 1.76 31.59 -16.39
N GLU A 924 0.53 32.01 -16.64
CA GLU A 924 0.13 33.42 -16.68
C GLU A 924 0.50 34.12 -15.37
N TYR A 925 0.13 33.56 -14.20
CA TYR A 925 0.49 34.15 -12.91
C TYR A 925 2.00 34.16 -12.63
N LEU A 926 2.72 33.13 -13.06
CA LEU A 926 4.18 33.07 -12.94
C LEU A 926 4.87 34.21 -13.69
N PHE A 927 4.32 34.66 -14.83
CA PHE A 927 4.84 35.80 -15.58
C PHE A 927 4.26 37.15 -15.12
N ILE A 928 2.99 37.19 -14.72
CA ILE A 928 2.33 38.42 -14.25
C ILE A 928 2.99 38.94 -12.97
N TYR A 929 3.37 38.07 -12.03
CA TYR A 929 3.97 38.47 -10.77
C TYR A 929 5.26 39.33 -10.92
N PRO A 930 6.33 38.86 -11.61
CA PRO A 930 7.53 39.67 -11.81
C PRO A 930 7.25 40.92 -12.66
N LEU A 931 6.30 40.88 -13.59
CA LEU A 931 5.90 42.07 -14.36
C LEU A 931 5.28 43.15 -13.48
N ILE A 932 4.42 42.78 -12.52
CA ILE A 932 3.85 43.73 -11.54
C ILE A 932 4.96 44.34 -10.69
N ILE A 933 5.95 43.54 -10.26
CA ILE A 933 7.09 44.05 -9.47
C ILE A 933 7.94 45.02 -10.30
N ILE A 934 8.29 44.66 -11.54
CA ILE A 934 9.07 45.52 -12.44
C ILE A 934 8.31 46.82 -12.74
N PHE A 935 7.00 46.72 -13.01
CA PHE A 935 6.15 47.89 -13.23
C PHE A 935 6.11 48.79 -12.01
N SER A 936 5.97 48.20 -10.81
CA SER A 936 5.99 48.95 -9.54
C SER A 936 7.31 49.67 -9.37
N ILE A 937 8.46 48.98 -9.49
CA ILE A 937 9.79 49.58 -9.40
C ILE A 937 9.97 50.71 -10.43
N SER A 938 9.50 50.51 -11.67
CA SER A 938 9.57 51.52 -12.73
C SER A 938 8.73 52.75 -12.42
N LEU A 939 7.52 52.55 -11.88
CA LEU A 939 6.66 53.62 -11.40
C LEU A 939 7.32 54.39 -10.24
N PHE A 940 8.02 53.70 -9.33
CA PHE A 940 8.78 54.34 -8.24
C PHE A 940 9.93 55.20 -8.75
N ILE A 941 10.71 54.69 -9.70
CA ILE A 941 11.80 55.45 -10.33
C ILE A 941 11.22 56.70 -11.00
N LEU A 942 10.06 56.58 -11.65
CA LEU A 942 9.38 57.68 -12.30
C LEU A 942 8.85 58.72 -11.30
N ILE A 943 8.20 58.28 -10.21
CA ILE A 943 7.75 59.15 -9.11
C ILE A 943 8.93 59.87 -8.46
N TYR A 944 10.04 59.17 -8.23
CA TYR A 944 11.27 59.77 -7.70
C TYR A 944 11.84 60.84 -8.63
N TYR A 945 11.81 60.59 -9.95
CA TYR A 945 12.33 61.52 -10.95
C TYR A 945 11.46 62.78 -11.11
N PHE A 946 10.13 62.65 -10.99
CA PHE A 946 9.18 63.77 -11.10
C PHE A 946 8.89 64.49 -9.78
N SER A 947 9.42 63.98 -8.68
CA SER A 947 9.33 64.61 -7.37
C SER A 947 10.30 65.80 -7.29
N ASP A 948 9.80 67.01 -7.61
CA ASP A 948 10.56 68.24 -7.39
C ASP A 948 10.97 68.39 -5.92
N ASN A 949 12.21 68.87 -5.69
CA ASN A 949 12.88 69.03 -4.38
C ASN A 949 12.24 70.07 -3.43
N GLU A 950 10.94 70.27 -3.47
CA GLU A 950 10.27 71.18 -2.54
C GLU A 950 10.04 70.53 -1.17
N ASN A 951 10.05 71.38 -0.13
CA ASN A 951 10.18 71.02 1.29
C ASN A 951 9.26 69.85 1.75
N TYR A 952 9.82 68.64 1.83
CA TYR A 952 9.15 67.42 2.31
C TYR A 952 8.77 67.42 3.80
N TYR A 953 9.08 68.48 4.53
CA TYR A 953 8.80 68.59 5.95
C TYR A 953 7.52 69.38 6.15
N HIS A 954 6.48 68.70 6.60
CA HIS A 954 5.24 69.33 7.04
C HIS A 954 5.21 69.32 8.57
N GLN A 955 4.75 70.42 9.15
CA GLN A 955 4.57 70.54 10.58
C GLN A 955 3.11 70.20 10.91
N ASP A 956 2.88 69.27 11.84
CA ASP A 956 1.54 68.88 12.27
C ASP A 956 0.88 69.91 13.21
N ILE A 957 -0.38 69.66 13.61
CA ILE A 957 -1.13 70.49 14.56
C ILE A 957 -0.50 70.60 15.96
N ASN A 958 0.47 69.72 16.29
CA ASN A 958 1.21 69.72 17.55
C ASN A 958 2.59 70.38 17.42
N ASN A 959 2.88 71.01 16.28
CA ASN A 959 4.17 71.59 15.93
C ASN A 959 5.31 70.57 15.72
N GLU A 960 5.00 69.28 15.53
CA GLU A 960 6.00 68.25 15.21
C GLU A 960 6.26 68.23 13.70
N TRP A 961 7.54 68.30 13.31
CA TRP A 961 7.94 68.18 11.91
C TRP A 961 7.98 66.71 11.50
N TYR A 962 7.32 66.37 10.40
CA TYR A 962 7.36 65.04 9.83
C TYR A 962 7.63 65.08 8.33
N TYR A 963 8.26 64.01 7.84
CA TYR A 963 8.53 63.82 6.42
C TYR A 963 7.26 63.36 5.69
N LYS A 964 6.62 64.21 4.88
CA LYS A 964 5.50 63.84 4.00
C LYS A 964 6.06 63.12 2.78
N SER A 965 6.07 61.79 2.87
CA SER A 965 6.49 60.94 1.77
C SER A 965 5.48 61.04 0.62
N ILE A 966 5.97 61.31 -0.59
CA ILE A 966 5.16 61.28 -1.83
C ILE A 966 4.54 59.90 -2.07
N ILE A 967 5.13 58.85 -1.49
CA ILE A 967 4.63 57.47 -1.55
C ILE A 967 3.25 57.34 -0.88
N GLY A 968 2.93 58.21 0.10
CA GLY A 968 1.66 58.16 0.82
C GLY A 968 0.42 58.28 -0.09
N ASP A 969 0.51 59.08 -1.15
CA ASP A 969 -0.59 59.24 -2.11
C ASP A 969 -0.69 58.03 -3.07
N ALA A 970 0.45 57.41 -3.39
CA ALA A 970 0.51 56.18 -4.19
C ALA A 970 -0.13 54.99 -3.46
N ASN A 971 -0.02 54.93 -2.13
CA ASN A 971 -0.66 53.89 -1.31
C ASN A 971 -2.18 53.84 -1.53
N LEU A 972 -2.85 54.99 -1.65
CA LEU A 972 -4.30 55.04 -1.86
C LEU A 972 -4.71 54.34 -3.17
N TYR A 973 -3.94 54.53 -4.24
CA TYR A 973 -4.14 53.84 -5.50
C TYR A 973 -3.84 52.33 -5.40
N GLY A 974 -2.81 51.96 -4.63
CA GLY A 974 -2.48 50.57 -4.30
C GLY A 974 -3.66 49.86 -3.64
N TYR A 975 -4.13 50.38 -2.50
CA TYR A 975 -5.27 49.82 -1.75
C TYR A 975 -6.57 49.79 -2.56
N SER A 976 -6.80 50.77 -3.44
CA SER A 976 -7.98 50.77 -4.33
C SER A 976 -7.92 49.65 -5.36
N THR A 977 -6.73 49.38 -5.92
CA THR A 977 -6.50 48.29 -6.88
C THR A 977 -6.62 46.93 -6.18
N GLU A 978 -6.05 46.82 -5.00
CA GLU A 978 -6.13 45.64 -4.13
C GLU A 978 -7.58 45.28 -3.80
N LEU A 979 -8.40 46.26 -3.41
CA LEU A 979 -9.83 46.08 -3.15
C LEU A 979 -10.57 45.50 -4.37
N LEU A 980 -10.26 45.99 -5.57
CA LEU A 980 -10.86 45.48 -6.81
C LEU A 980 -10.51 43.99 -7.02
N PHE A 981 -9.25 43.61 -6.84
CA PHE A 981 -8.83 42.21 -6.93
C PHE A 981 -9.51 41.32 -5.89
N MET A 982 -9.61 41.78 -4.64
CA MET A 982 -10.30 41.04 -3.60
C MET A 982 -11.79 40.85 -3.88
N LEU A 983 -12.48 41.83 -4.46
CA LEU A 983 -13.87 41.68 -4.89
C LEU A 983 -14.02 40.62 -6.01
N ILE A 984 -13.06 40.52 -6.92
CA ILE A 984 -13.02 39.47 -7.96
C ILE A 984 -12.85 38.08 -7.32
N ILE A 985 -11.89 37.95 -6.39
CA ILE A 985 -11.64 36.71 -5.64
C ILE A 985 -12.88 36.31 -4.84
N LEU A 986 -13.53 37.25 -4.15
CA LEU A 986 -14.75 37.01 -3.38
C LEU A 986 -15.93 36.57 -4.26
N TYR A 987 -16.12 37.22 -5.42
CA TYR A 987 -17.15 36.84 -6.38
C TYR A 987 -17.01 35.39 -6.84
N LYS A 988 -15.77 34.94 -7.09
CA LYS A 988 -15.49 33.54 -7.44
C LYS A 988 -15.58 32.60 -6.24
N GLY A 989 -15.04 33.00 -5.09
CA GLY A 989 -15.03 32.22 -3.86
C GLY A 989 -16.43 31.86 -3.38
N ARG A 990 -17.41 32.76 -3.57
CA ARG A 990 -18.83 32.48 -3.28
C ARG A 990 -19.33 31.19 -3.95
N LYS A 991 -18.86 30.87 -5.16
CA LYS A 991 -19.29 29.66 -5.85
C LYS A 991 -18.82 28.39 -5.15
N LEU A 992 -17.67 28.41 -4.48
CA LEU A 992 -17.08 27.22 -3.85
C LEU A 992 -17.99 26.55 -2.83
N PHE A 993 -18.87 27.31 -2.16
CA PHE A 993 -19.83 26.77 -1.18
C PHE A 993 -20.88 25.84 -1.78
N GLU A 994 -20.95 25.76 -3.11
CA GLU A 994 -21.79 24.81 -3.84
C GLU A 994 -20.99 23.58 -4.30
N TYR A 995 -19.70 23.45 -3.98
CA TYR A 995 -18.82 22.41 -4.52
C TYR A 995 -18.29 21.45 -3.45
N ILE A 996 -18.30 20.16 -3.79
CA ILE A 996 -17.61 19.06 -3.12
C ILE A 996 -16.36 18.66 -3.92
N TYR A 997 -15.52 17.82 -3.31
CA TYR A 997 -14.19 17.43 -3.80
C TYR A 997 -13.22 18.62 -3.95
N ILE A 998 -13.25 19.53 -2.98
CA ILE A 998 -12.34 20.67 -2.88
C ILE A 998 -11.63 20.67 -1.52
N TYR A 999 -10.47 21.32 -1.45
CA TYR A 999 -9.80 21.51 -0.17
C TYR A 999 -10.56 22.48 0.74
N LYS A 1000 -10.70 22.15 2.03
CA LYS A 1000 -11.31 23.02 3.05
C LYS A 1000 -10.65 24.41 3.10
N CYS A 1001 -9.35 24.50 2.83
CA CYS A 1001 -8.63 25.76 2.78
C CYS A 1001 -9.21 26.77 1.78
N CYS A 1002 -9.89 26.32 0.71
CA CYS A 1002 -10.54 27.23 -0.24
C CYS A 1002 -11.70 28.03 0.40
N TYR A 1003 -12.40 27.45 1.38
CA TYR A 1003 -13.40 28.17 2.18
C TYR A 1003 -12.77 29.22 3.08
N TYR A 1004 -11.72 28.83 3.80
CA TYR A 1004 -11.02 29.74 4.70
C TYR A 1004 -10.35 30.89 3.96
N ILE A 1005 -9.83 30.67 2.75
CA ILE A 1005 -9.34 31.74 1.87
C ILE A 1005 -10.48 32.72 1.56
N THR A 1006 -11.66 32.24 1.18
CA THR A 1006 -12.81 33.11 0.87
C THR A 1006 -13.22 33.95 2.08
N ILE A 1007 -13.21 33.37 3.28
CA ILE A 1007 -13.48 34.09 4.54
C ILE A 1007 -12.36 35.08 4.86
N SER A 1008 -11.09 34.70 4.65
CA SER A 1008 -9.91 35.55 4.88
C SER A 1008 -9.95 36.80 4.01
N VAL A 1009 -10.38 36.69 2.76
CA VAL A 1009 -10.55 37.83 1.84
C VAL A 1009 -11.59 38.83 2.36
N ILE A 1010 -12.66 38.38 3.02
CA ILE A 1010 -13.64 39.28 3.64
C ILE A 1010 -12.97 40.10 4.76
N PHE A 1011 -12.21 39.45 5.64
CA PHE A 1011 -11.49 40.13 6.71
C PHE A 1011 -10.42 41.09 6.16
N TRP A 1012 -9.73 40.70 5.09
CA TRP A 1012 -8.74 41.54 4.42
C TRP A 1012 -9.38 42.79 3.81
N ILE A 1013 -10.53 42.68 3.13
CA ILE A 1013 -11.27 43.84 2.63
C ILE A 1013 -11.60 44.83 3.77
N VAL A 1014 -12.03 44.31 4.92
CA VAL A 1014 -12.45 45.12 6.08
C VAL A 1014 -11.26 45.79 6.76
N PHE A 1015 -10.23 45.03 7.11
CA PHE A 1015 -9.09 45.50 7.92
C PHE A 1015 -7.94 46.12 7.10
N GLY A 1016 -7.91 45.90 5.79
CA GLY A 1016 -6.93 46.47 4.86
C GLY A 1016 -7.50 47.70 4.13
N PRO A 1017 -7.92 47.61 2.85
CA PRO A 1017 -8.28 48.77 2.05
C PRO A 1017 -9.40 49.65 2.61
N ILE A 1018 -10.48 49.07 3.16
CA ILE A 1018 -11.59 49.87 3.70
C ILE A 1018 -11.11 50.64 4.94
N GLN A 1019 -10.40 49.98 5.84
CA GLN A 1019 -9.85 50.62 7.03
C GLN A 1019 -8.83 51.71 6.67
N TYR A 1020 -8.02 51.50 5.63
CA TYR A 1020 -7.10 52.52 5.13
C TYR A 1020 -7.86 53.76 4.63
N ILE A 1021 -8.92 53.58 3.82
CA ILE A 1021 -9.77 54.67 3.32
C ILE A 1021 -10.43 55.44 4.48
N ILE A 1022 -10.94 54.72 5.48
CA ILE A 1022 -11.53 55.31 6.70
C ILE A 1022 -10.46 56.12 7.43
N SER A 1023 -9.29 55.53 7.70
CA SER A 1023 -8.20 56.20 8.42
C SER A 1023 -7.73 57.46 7.68
N TYR A 1024 -7.61 57.38 6.36
CA TYR A 1024 -7.25 58.52 5.51
C TYR A 1024 -8.30 59.63 5.56
N SER A 1025 -9.59 59.27 5.59
CA SER A 1025 -10.70 60.24 5.61
C SER A 1025 -10.90 60.90 6.99
N PHE A 1026 -10.70 60.17 8.08
CA PHE A 1026 -10.97 60.64 9.44
C PHE A 1026 -9.76 61.29 10.13
N PHE A 1027 -8.53 61.00 9.68
CA PHE A 1027 -7.30 61.56 10.25
C PHE A 1027 -6.41 62.30 9.24
N PRO A 1028 -6.95 63.25 8.43
CA PRO A 1028 -6.16 63.94 7.42
C PRO A 1028 -5.00 64.76 8.04
N ASP A 1029 -5.20 65.31 9.24
CA ASP A 1029 -4.24 66.19 9.91
C ASP A 1029 -3.50 65.52 11.11
N ASN A 1030 -3.87 64.29 11.48
CA ASN A 1030 -3.29 63.55 12.62
C ASN A 1030 -2.56 62.29 12.16
N ARG A 1031 -1.33 62.47 11.67
CA ARG A 1031 -0.52 61.39 11.09
C ARG A 1031 -0.18 60.28 12.08
N LYS A 1032 0.08 60.60 13.34
CA LYS A 1032 0.38 59.60 14.36
C LYS A 1032 -0.80 58.67 14.61
N GLY A 1033 -2.02 59.24 14.66
CA GLY A 1033 -3.27 58.47 14.74
C GLY A 1033 -3.47 57.58 13.51
N PHE A 1034 -3.27 58.13 12.31
CA PHE A 1034 -3.34 57.39 11.05
C PHE A 1034 -2.39 56.17 11.01
N VAL A 1035 -1.10 56.38 11.32
CA VAL A 1035 -0.10 55.30 11.30
C VAL A 1035 -0.40 54.24 12.37
N MET A 1036 -0.78 54.66 13.57
CA MET A 1036 -1.08 53.74 14.66
C MET A 1036 -2.30 52.85 14.36
N ILE A 1037 -3.36 53.41 13.79
CA ILE A 1037 -4.57 52.66 13.43
C ILE A 1037 -4.26 51.66 12.31
N ASN A 1038 -3.60 52.09 11.22
CA ASN A 1038 -3.25 51.19 10.13
C ASN A 1038 -2.28 50.08 10.58
N TYR A 1039 -1.32 50.40 11.45
CA TYR A 1039 -0.42 49.38 12.01
C TYR A 1039 -1.18 48.32 12.81
N ILE A 1040 -2.08 48.73 13.72
CA ILE A 1040 -2.87 47.78 14.53
C ILE A 1040 -3.79 46.95 13.63
N SER A 1041 -4.48 47.59 12.68
CA SER A 1041 -5.41 46.91 11.78
C SER A 1041 -4.72 45.89 10.88
N ASN A 1042 -3.58 46.24 10.26
CA ASN A 1042 -2.82 45.30 9.42
C ASN A 1042 -2.28 44.10 10.22
N ASN A 1043 -1.83 44.32 11.47
CA ASN A 1043 -1.38 43.20 12.31
C ASN A 1043 -2.54 42.27 12.70
N ILE A 1044 -3.72 42.81 12.99
CA ILE A 1044 -4.93 42.01 13.26
C ILE A 1044 -5.33 41.23 12.01
N GLU A 1045 -5.31 41.87 10.84
CA GLU A 1045 -5.61 41.26 9.55
C GLU A 1045 -4.69 40.06 9.28
N TYR A 1046 -3.37 40.26 9.30
CA TYR A 1046 -2.42 39.18 9.01
C TYR A 1046 -2.51 38.05 10.04
N LEU A 1047 -2.78 38.36 11.30
CA LEU A 1047 -3.01 37.34 12.33
C LEU A 1047 -4.26 36.50 12.01
N ILE A 1048 -5.35 37.12 11.59
CA ILE A 1048 -6.59 36.42 11.21
C ILE A 1048 -6.35 35.57 9.95
N ILE A 1049 -5.69 36.11 8.93
CA ILE A 1049 -5.33 35.37 7.71
C ILE A 1049 -4.46 34.16 8.07
N MET A 1050 -3.45 34.35 8.91
CA MET A 1050 -2.57 33.27 9.36
C MET A 1050 -3.34 32.21 10.14
N MET A 1051 -4.21 32.60 11.07
CA MET A 1051 -5.04 31.65 11.82
C MET A 1051 -5.96 30.86 10.88
N LEU A 1052 -6.72 31.52 10.00
CA LEU A 1052 -7.64 30.84 9.09
C LEU A 1052 -6.93 29.93 8.08
N PHE A 1053 -5.72 30.27 7.65
CA PHE A 1053 -5.00 29.49 6.64
C PHE A 1053 -4.15 28.34 7.22
N TYR A 1054 -3.57 28.52 8.41
CA TYR A 1054 -2.63 27.56 8.99
C TYR A 1054 -3.18 26.75 10.17
N TRP A 1055 -4.19 27.24 10.89
CA TRP A 1055 -4.64 26.62 12.14
C TRP A 1055 -5.00 25.15 11.95
N ASP A 1056 -5.76 24.82 10.91
CA ASP A 1056 -6.18 23.45 10.62
C ASP A 1056 -4.99 22.54 10.39
N LYS A 1057 -3.95 23.02 9.69
CA LYS A 1057 -2.73 22.24 9.43
C LYS A 1057 -1.99 21.97 10.74
N PHE A 1058 -1.83 22.98 11.58
CA PHE A 1058 -1.23 22.81 12.90
C PHE A 1058 -2.07 21.87 13.77
N TYR A 1059 -3.39 22.05 13.80
CA TYR A 1059 -4.32 21.21 14.55
C TYR A 1059 -4.21 19.74 14.13
N TYR A 1060 -4.29 19.44 12.82
CA TYR A 1060 -4.23 18.08 12.31
C TYR A 1060 -2.83 17.45 12.46
N ILE A 1061 -1.75 18.23 12.40
CA ILE A 1061 -0.40 17.77 12.74
C ILE A 1061 -0.32 17.42 14.24
N LEU A 1062 -0.85 18.28 15.12
CA LEU A 1062 -0.81 18.07 16.58
C LEU A 1062 -1.60 16.83 17.02
N ILE A 1063 -2.67 16.44 16.30
CA ILE A 1063 -3.44 15.22 16.59
C ILE A 1063 -3.02 14.00 15.75
N ASN A 1064 -1.87 14.06 15.06
CA ASN A 1064 -1.34 12.99 14.20
C ASN A 1064 -2.32 12.52 13.09
N GLN A 1065 -3.11 13.44 12.54
CA GLN A 1065 -4.01 13.21 11.40
C GLN A 1065 -3.60 13.98 10.14
N GLY A 1066 -2.36 14.47 10.08
CA GLY A 1066 -1.84 15.23 8.93
C GLY A 1066 -1.89 14.48 7.60
N ASP A 1067 -1.84 13.15 7.64
CA ASP A 1067 -1.91 12.30 6.45
C ASP A 1067 -3.33 11.83 6.09
N ASN A 1068 -4.36 12.23 6.86
CA ASN A 1068 -5.74 11.82 6.61
C ASN A 1068 -6.42 12.75 5.57
N PRO A 1069 -6.71 12.28 4.35
CA PRO A 1069 -7.36 13.08 3.31
C PRO A 1069 -8.73 13.66 3.72
N LEU A 1070 -9.50 12.90 4.52
CA LEU A 1070 -10.84 13.29 4.98
C LEU A 1070 -10.80 14.51 5.89
N ALA A 1071 -9.67 14.77 6.54
CA ALA A 1071 -9.50 15.95 7.39
C ALA A 1071 -9.48 17.25 6.55
N PHE A 1072 -8.90 17.22 5.35
CA PHE A 1072 -8.63 18.42 4.54
C PHE A 1072 -9.50 18.56 3.29
N PHE A 1073 -10.21 17.51 2.89
CA PHE A 1073 -11.04 17.48 1.69
C PHE A 1073 -12.53 17.52 2.06
N VAL A 1074 -13.30 18.34 1.35
CA VAL A 1074 -14.74 18.48 1.53
C VAL A 1074 -15.40 17.44 0.61
N PHE A 1075 -15.88 16.34 1.16
CA PHE A 1075 -16.55 15.29 0.37
C PHE A 1075 -18.09 15.34 0.47
N GLU A 1076 -18.63 15.82 1.60
CA GLU A 1076 -20.07 16.06 1.81
C GLU A 1076 -20.30 17.33 2.63
N HIS A 1077 -21.40 18.06 2.37
CA HIS A 1077 -21.73 19.29 3.11
C HIS A 1077 -22.46 19.04 4.45
N ASN A 1078 -22.74 17.78 4.80
CA ASN A 1078 -23.63 17.40 5.92
C ASN A 1078 -22.91 16.92 7.19
N ASP A 1079 -21.78 17.53 7.57
CA ASP A 1079 -21.09 17.24 8.84
C ASP A 1079 -21.87 17.69 10.11
N LYS A 1080 -23.14 18.10 10.00
CA LYS A 1080 -23.94 18.56 11.15
C LYS A 1080 -24.57 17.46 12.00
N TYR A 1081 -24.51 16.19 11.61
CA TYR A 1081 -25.10 15.10 12.40
C TYR A 1081 -24.26 13.82 12.33
N VAL A 1082 -23.12 13.78 13.03
CA VAL A 1082 -22.46 12.50 13.33
C VAL A 1082 -22.23 12.40 14.84
N LEU A 1083 -23.33 12.07 15.53
CA LEU A 1083 -23.38 11.48 16.86
C LEU A 1083 -24.34 10.28 16.74
N GLY A 1084 -23.86 9.20 16.13
CA GLY A 1084 -24.63 7.97 15.97
C GLY A 1084 -23.90 6.95 15.11
N ASP A 1085 -23.50 5.84 15.73
CA ASP A 1085 -22.91 4.65 15.11
C ASP A 1085 -23.74 4.17 13.90
N ILE A 1086 -23.27 4.46 12.68
CA ILE A 1086 -23.72 3.77 11.48
C ILE A 1086 -22.50 3.19 10.75
N SER A 1087 -22.66 1.94 10.36
CA SER A 1087 -21.65 0.92 10.07
C SER A 1087 -20.62 1.23 8.98
N VAL A 1088 -19.39 0.83 9.30
CA VAL A 1088 -18.07 0.99 8.64
C VAL A 1088 -17.91 0.34 7.24
N LYS A 1089 -18.96 0.00 6.50
CA LYS A 1089 -18.80 -0.90 5.35
C LYS A 1089 -18.36 -0.30 4.00
N ASP A 1090 -18.45 1.01 3.75
CA ASP A 1090 -18.08 1.59 2.45
C ASP A 1090 -17.00 2.71 2.47
N ASN A 1091 -16.25 2.83 3.58
CA ASN A 1091 -15.19 3.86 3.70
C ASN A 1091 -14.02 3.68 2.71
N ASN A 1092 -13.84 2.49 2.13
CA ASN A 1092 -12.75 2.22 1.21
C ASN A 1092 -12.98 2.81 -0.19
N ILE A 1093 -14.24 2.90 -0.65
CA ILE A 1093 -14.57 3.44 -1.97
C ILE A 1093 -14.43 4.97 -1.98
N SER A 1094 -14.90 5.63 -0.92
CA SER A 1094 -14.78 7.08 -0.76
C SER A 1094 -13.32 7.52 -0.61
N MET A 1095 -12.51 6.78 0.15
CA MET A 1095 -11.08 7.07 0.31
C MET A 1095 -10.32 7.01 -1.03
N LYS A 1096 -10.56 5.96 -1.84
CA LYS A 1096 -9.90 5.83 -3.14
C LYS A 1096 -10.25 6.98 -4.09
N LEU A 1097 -11.53 7.39 -4.11
CA LEU A 1097 -11.96 8.52 -4.93
C LEU A 1097 -11.31 9.84 -4.48
N ILE A 1098 -11.21 10.07 -3.17
CA ILE A 1098 -10.54 11.25 -2.62
C ILE A 1098 -9.05 11.25 -2.98
N GLU A 1099 -8.38 10.10 -2.88
CA GLU A 1099 -6.98 9.96 -3.31
C GLU A 1099 -6.79 10.28 -4.79
N ASP A 1100 -7.69 9.82 -5.67
CA ASP A 1100 -7.67 10.13 -7.10
C ASP A 1100 -7.80 11.64 -7.35
N TYR A 1101 -8.71 12.31 -6.64
CA TYR A 1101 -8.82 13.77 -6.70
C TYR A 1101 -7.57 14.47 -6.17
N ILE A 1102 -6.99 14.04 -5.04
CA ILE A 1102 -5.75 14.62 -4.52
C ILE A 1102 -4.61 14.47 -5.53
N ASN A 1103 -4.49 13.31 -6.17
CA ASN A 1103 -3.51 13.08 -7.22
C ASN A 1103 -3.75 14.00 -8.41
N LEU A 1104 -5.01 14.25 -8.78
CA LEU A 1104 -5.37 15.23 -9.80
C LEU A 1104 -4.89 16.65 -9.42
N TYR A 1105 -5.15 17.13 -8.19
CA TYR A 1105 -4.64 18.43 -7.72
C TYR A 1105 -3.10 18.49 -7.69
N LYS A 1106 -2.42 17.40 -7.29
CA LYS A 1106 -0.95 17.30 -7.30
C LYS A 1106 -0.39 17.40 -8.72
N GLU A 1107 -0.97 16.71 -9.69
CA GLU A 1107 -0.54 16.80 -11.09
C GLU A 1107 -0.81 18.18 -11.68
N CYS A 1108 -1.98 18.76 -11.37
CA CYS A 1108 -2.34 20.12 -11.78
C CYS A 1108 -1.39 21.19 -11.23
N SER A 1109 -0.69 20.93 -10.11
CA SER A 1109 0.28 21.87 -9.51
C SER A 1109 1.72 21.66 -9.99
N LYS A 1110 2.06 20.51 -10.61
CA LYS A 1110 3.39 20.20 -11.17
C LYS A 1110 3.60 20.77 -12.59
N VAL A 1111 3.14 21.99 -12.85
CA VAL A 1111 3.17 22.59 -14.21
C VAL A 1111 4.60 22.87 -14.70
N VAL A 1112 5.53 23.12 -13.78
CA VAL A 1112 6.92 23.50 -14.08
C VAL A 1112 7.86 22.51 -13.41
N GLN A 1113 8.55 21.68 -14.19
CA GLN A 1113 9.63 20.83 -13.67
C GLN A 1113 10.97 21.29 -14.21
N ILE A 1114 11.96 21.46 -13.32
CA ILE A 1114 13.35 21.71 -13.72
C ILE A 1114 14.01 20.35 -13.93
N VAL A 1115 14.08 19.88 -15.18
CA VAL A 1115 14.71 18.61 -15.54
C VAL A 1115 16.02 18.93 -16.25
N ASN A 1116 17.15 18.50 -15.67
CA ASN A 1116 18.50 18.75 -16.19
C ASN A 1116 18.82 20.24 -16.40
N GLY A 1117 18.41 21.09 -15.45
CA GLY A 1117 18.63 22.55 -15.52
C GLY A 1117 17.80 23.28 -16.58
N LYS A 1118 16.88 22.60 -17.27
CA LYS A 1118 15.92 23.20 -18.21
C LYS A 1118 14.53 23.19 -17.61
N ILE A 1119 13.83 24.31 -17.72
CA ILE A 1119 12.41 24.40 -17.38
C ILE A 1119 11.62 23.63 -18.45
N LYS A 1120 10.98 22.54 -18.06
CA LYS A 1120 10.12 21.73 -18.93
C LYS A 1120 8.69 21.82 -18.44
N PHE A 1121 7.79 22.25 -19.32
CA PHE A 1121 6.35 22.22 -19.09
C PHE A 1121 5.85 20.83 -19.48
N THR A 1122 5.55 19.99 -18.50
CA THR A 1122 5.04 18.63 -18.73
C THR A 1122 3.57 18.58 -18.39
N VAL A 1123 2.70 18.71 -19.41
CA VAL A 1123 1.29 18.31 -19.28
C VAL A 1123 1.18 16.92 -19.90
N ASN A 1124 1.21 15.89 -19.05
CA ASN A 1124 1.09 14.51 -19.52
C ASN A 1124 -0.38 14.19 -19.85
N LYS A 1125 -0.77 14.41 -21.11
CA LYS A 1125 -2.17 14.27 -21.56
C LYS A 1125 -2.63 12.82 -21.74
N SER A 1126 -1.74 11.83 -21.73
CA SER A 1126 -2.02 10.48 -22.23
C SER A 1126 -2.51 9.45 -21.20
N HIS A 1127 -2.60 9.80 -19.91
CA HIS A 1127 -2.77 8.79 -18.85
C HIS A 1127 -4.07 8.86 -18.04
N TYR A 1128 -5.01 9.77 -18.31
CA TYR A 1128 -6.15 9.96 -17.40
C TYR A 1128 -7.51 10.00 -18.11
N SER A 1129 -8.38 9.06 -17.73
CA SER A 1129 -9.83 9.23 -17.75
C SER A 1129 -10.27 9.70 -16.37
N LEU A 1130 -11.24 10.62 -16.28
CA LEU A 1130 -11.88 10.98 -15.01
C LEU A 1130 -12.27 9.70 -14.25
N PRO A 1131 -12.09 9.63 -12.92
CA PRO A 1131 -12.62 8.53 -12.13
C PRO A 1131 -14.16 8.62 -12.12
N HIS A 1132 -14.85 8.11 -13.15
CA HIS A 1132 -16.30 7.88 -13.12
C HIS A 1132 -16.78 6.80 -14.10
N SER A 1133 -17.33 5.72 -13.53
CA SER A 1133 -18.76 5.31 -13.59
C SER A 1133 -18.93 3.80 -13.39
N SER A 1134 -17.88 2.99 -13.60
CA SER A 1134 -17.97 1.53 -13.44
C SER A 1134 -18.09 1.06 -11.98
N SER A 1135 -17.78 1.90 -10.99
CA SER A 1135 -17.86 1.58 -9.56
C SER A 1135 -19.08 2.14 -8.84
N PHE A 1136 -19.87 3.02 -9.47
CA PHE A 1136 -21.12 3.57 -8.90
C PHE A 1136 -22.38 2.94 -9.52
N GLN A 1137 -22.23 2.09 -10.54
CA GLN A 1137 -23.31 1.32 -11.16
C GLN A 1137 -23.47 -0.11 -10.60
N SER A 1138 -22.62 -0.53 -9.65
CA SER A 1138 -22.71 -1.83 -8.98
C SER A 1138 -23.50 -1.77 -7.68
#